data_AF-A0A9D2HQK9-F1
#
_entry.id   AF-A0A9D2HQK9-F1
#
_cell.length_a   1.000
_cell.length_b   1.000
_cell.length_c   1.000
_cell.angle_alpha   90.00
_cell.angle_beta   90.00
_cell.angle_gamma   90.00
#
_symmetry.space_group_name_H-M   'P 1'
#
loop_
_entity.id
_entity.type
_entity.pdbx_description
1 polymer ?
#
loop_
_entity_poly.entity_id
_entity_poly.type
_entity_poly.pdbx_seq_one_letter_code
_entity_poly.pdbx_strand_id
1 'polypeptide(L)'
;MAIGFKPQVRTEFEADGQTNREILLSAQEAASELGWRIGYVTPTEAVFYTSVSFWSWEEKVTVKTTEQEGKVRLTSTCTHMQLMDWGKNKANLKKLVSQMQRSKHTHRSGKPGQQSEPYTAEEKSAIDAHIRKYFGRMDAIIHAHEGTNNGPDIILIAPTSRDDYYTLLTRGAGSRKMTVPDKTLPDRCEFCLCLPPDWNPESPNAEDRWPVAWLEKCALLPTEEGVWLTCGHTVSEGSPLHTGTEMDTWILTAPEERDEAAAECTLPGGDKVAFYELVPLYREEAEYKQAYGLTALLDKMKKTGHICHTHRPNTCAGFNPFPQEENPGIRLEDETQITLRSILTPRKGNLATPILTYINIAVFLLMAVSGVGIFLPEGLSLLKWGADFGPLTLTGEWWRALTCNFIHIGIIHLLMNMYAMLYIGAYLEPLVGTSRLFVAYLLTGLCSAGVSLAAHPETLSAGASGAIFGLYGIFLAYLLFHRIEKHQRKSLLWSIGLFVVYNLLNGFTHSGIDNAAHIGGLVSGFLLGLGYVQADQLQDRGKSVARAAEGLLLAAFVGLFMVLVRKAPADYRDIKALWDSGELEQYVTDEPTTIESTEGEWTEYTRKEPGFSCSYPTYWHAQEGENNGEGQLLLLVNGYNTVNISYAKFESEKELEELDEVIPLSVPECPPETIRIGGKEFKRLTTRRDYPVAGVGTLNMKQTVAYRMDRDSLEGFIVVMMISDKELEKDAELILQSIRVEQ
;
A
#
# COMPACT_ATOMS: atom_id res chain seq x y z
N MET A 1 -0.43 -15.72 -15.99
CA MET A 1 0.98 -15.39 -16.25
C MET A 1 0.97 -14.22 -17.24
N ALA A 2 1.40 -13.02 -16.84
CA ALA A 2 1.48 -11.86 -17.74
C ALA A 2 2.95 -11.53 -17.97
N ILE A 3 3.39 -11.63 -19.22
CA ILE A 3 4.70 -11.19 -19.69
C ILE A 3 4.70 -9.65 -19.57
N GLY A 4 5.71 -9.04 -18.95
CA GLY A 4 5.78 -7.59 -18.86
C GLY A 4 7.20 -7.13 -18.57
N PHE A 5 7.63 -6.07 -19.25
CA PHE A 5 8.87 -5.37 -18.92
C PHE A 5 8.61 -4.38 -17.76
N LYS A 6 9.65 -3.76 -17.21
CA LYS A 6 9.51 -2.55 -16.38
C LYS A 6 9.89 -1.36 -17.25
N PRO A 7 8.91 -0.67 -17.88
CA PRO A 7 9.24 0.47 -18.70
C PRO A 7 10.00 1.53 -17.89
N GLN A 8 11.06 2.05 -18.50
CA GLN A 8 11.95 3.04 -17.90
C GLN A 8 12.23 4.14 -18.93
N VAL A 9 12.11 5.40 -18.50
CA VAL A 9 12.54 6.56 -19.30
C VAL A 9 13.61 7.31 -18.54
N ARG A 10 14.67 7.71 -19.25
CA ARG A 10 15.76 8.54 -18.71
C ARG A 10 15.87 9.82 -19.52
N THR A 11 16.10 10.93 -18.85
CA THR A 11 16.38 12.23 -19.50
C THR A 11 17.39 13.02 -18.67
N GLU A 12 18.05 13.99 -19.28
CA GLU A 12 18.96 14.90 -18.61
C GLU A 12 18.33 16.29 -18.54
N PHE A 13 18.51 16.95 -17.40
CA PHE A 13 18.02 18.30 -17.13
C PHE A 13 19.20 19.17 -16.72
N GLU A 14 19.38 20.28 -17.43
CA GLU A 14 20.42 21.27 -17.15
C GLU A 14 19.76 22.51 -16.52
N ALA A 15 20.21 22.86 -15.33
CA ALA A 15 19.72 23.98 -14.56
C ALA A 15 20.79 25.06 -14.49
N ASP A 16 20.69 26.05 -15.37
CA ASP A 16 21.64 27.16 -15.45
C ASP A 16 21.82 27.86 -14.09
N GLY A 17 23.06 27.88 -13.59
CA GLY A 17 23.46 28.64 -12.42
C GLY A 17 22.98 28.13 -11.06
N GLN A 18 22.49 26.89 -10.95
CA GLN A 18 22.11 26.28 -9.67
C GLN A 18 23.13 25.25 -9.20
N THR A 19 23.37 25.22 -7.90
CA THR A 19 24.14 24.15 -7.26
C THR A 19 23.34 22.85 -7.24
N ASN A 20 24.03 21.71 -7.23
CA ASN A 20 23.41 20.38 -7.14
C ASN A 20 22.43 20.24 -5.96
N ARG A 21 22.72 20.91 -4.84
CA ARG A 21 21.87 20.93 -3.64
C ARG A 21 20.57 21.69 -3.87
N GLU A 22 20.63 22.85 -4.52
CA GLU A 22 19.44 23.66 -4.84
C GLU A 22 18.51 22.92 -5.80
N ILE A 23 19.07 22.19 -6.77
CA ILE A 23 18.29 21.40 -7.73
C ILE A 23 17.52 20.27 -7.02
N LEU A 24 18.16 19.56 -6.07
CA LEU A 24 17.50 18.50 -5.31
C LEU A 24 16.43 19.03 -4.36
N LEU A 25 16.65 20.19 -3.73
CA LEU A 25 15.64 20.90 -2.93
C LEU A 25 14.44 21.33 -3.78
N SER A 26 14.69 21.92 -4.95
CA SER A 26 13.62 22.28 -5.89
C SER A 26 12.84 21.05 -6.39
N ALA A 27 13.53 19.92 -6.61
CA ALA A 27 12.88 18.67 -6.99
C ALA A 27 11.99 18.11 -5.86
N GLN A 28 12.43 18.24 -4.61
CA GLN A 28 11.66 17.83 -3.43
C GLN A 28 10.39 18.68 -3.26
N GLU A 29 10.52 20.00 -3.36
CA GLU A 29 9.38 20.93 -3.29
C GLU A 29 8.39 20.67 -4.43
N ALA A 30 8.90 20.54 -5.67
CA ALA A 30 8.08 20.22 -6.84
C ALA A 30 7.35 18.87 -6.71
N ALA A 31 8.01 17.84 -6.18
CA ALA A 31 7.38 16.55 -5.92
C ALA A 31 6.27 16.65 -4.85
N SER A 32 6.49 17.43 -3.80
CA SER A 32 5.49 17.69 -2.76
C SER A 32 4.25 18.39 -3.32
N GLU A 33 4.44 19.41 -4.15
CA GLU A 33 3.34 20.15 -4.81
C GLU A 33 2.58 19.29 -5.84
N LEU A 34 3.25 18.32 -6.46
CA LEU A 34 2.62 17.33 -7.35
C LEU A 34 1.87 16.23 -6.59
N GLY A 35 1.89 16.25 -5.25
CA GLY A 35 1.26 15.22 -4.40
C GLY A 35 2.01 13.88 -4.42
N TRP A 36 3.30 13.88 -4.76
CA TRP A 36 4.13 12.68 -4.81
C TRP A 36 4.76 12.40 -3.46
N ARG A 37 4.90 11.11 -3.12
CA ARG A 37 5.51 10.67 -1.88
C ARG A 37 7.04 10.73 -1.99
N ILE A 38 7.68 11.38 -1.03
CA ILE A 38 9.14 11.43 -0.94
C ILE A 38 9.64 10.07 -0.43
N GLY A 39 10.54 9.44 -1.18
CA GLY A 39 11.21 8.20 -0.78
C GLY A 39 12.40 8.48 0.13
N TYR A 40 13.43 9.14 -0.43
CA TYR A 40 14.59 9.63 0.31
C TYR A 40 15.29 10.74 -0.48
N VAL A 41 16.07 11.57 0.21
CA VAL A 41 16.90 12.61 -0.37
C VAL A 41 18.30 12.54 0.24
N THR A 42 19.31 12.50 -0.60
CA THR A 42 20.74 12.52 -0.26
C THR A 42 21.40 13.73 -0.94
N PRO A 43 22.67 14.06 -0.64
CA PRO A 43 23.37 15.16 -1.31
C PRO A 43 23.52 15.01 -2.83
N THR A 44 23.33 13.80 -3.38
CA THR A 44 23.55 13.51 -4.80
C THR A 44 22.38 12.82 -5.50
N GLU A 45 21.34 12.45 -4.76
CA GLU A 45 20.20 11.71 -5.29
C GLU A 45 18.93 11.99 -4.48
N ALA A 46 17.81 12.23 -5.15
CA ALA A 46 16.47 12.26 -4.58
C ALA A 46 15.56 11.24 -5.29
N VAL A 47 14.71 10.56 -4.52
CA VAL A 47 13.75 9.56 -5.03
C VAL A 47 12.35 9.91 -4.58
N PHE A 48 11.41 9.87 -5.53
CA PHE A 48 9.99 10.17 -5.34
C PHE A 48 9.13 9.04 -5.91
N TYR A 49 7.90 8.95 -5.42
CA TYR A 49 6.89 7.98 -5.86
C TYR A 49 5.61 8.70 -6.26
N THR A 50 5.14 8.47 -7.48
CA THR A 50 3.90 9.07 -7.99
C THR A 50 2.66 8.53 -7.28
N SER A 51 1.55 9.28 -7.28
CA SER A 51 0.31 8.86 -6.63
C SER A 51 -0.38 7.72 -7.39
N VAL A 52 -0.91 6.74 -6.65
CA VAL A 52 -1.71 5.63 -7.22
C VAL A 52 -3.05 6.16 -7.75
N SER A 53 -3.47 5.72 -8.94
CA SER A 53 -4.76 6.06 -9.54
C SER A 53 -5.33 4.88 -10.34
N PHE A 54 -6.58 5.02 -10.82
CA PHE A 54 -7.24 4.00 -11.64
C PHE A 54 -6.47 3.61 -12.93
N TRP A 55 -5.51 4.45 -13.34
CA TRP A 55 -4.71 4.29 -14.55
C TRP A 55 -3.18 4.22 -14.30
N SER A 56 -2.73 4.28 -13.03
CA SER A 56 -1.31 4.27 -12.62
C SER A 56 -1.10 3.61 -11.25
N TRP A 57 -0.07 2.76 -11.14
CA TRP A 57 0.17 1.87 -10.00
C TRP A 57 1.48 2.22 -9.26
N GLU A 58 1.76 3.52 -9.09
CA GLU A 58 3.00 4.10 -8.53
C GLU A 58 4.22 3.95 -9.48
N GLU A 59 4.96 5.02 -9.73
CA GLU A 59 6.23 5.03 -10.48
C GLU A 59 7.36 5.62 -9.63
N LYS A 60 8.54 5.02 -9.71
CA LYS A 60 9.76 5.50 -9.04
C LYS A 60 10.42 6.56 -9.93
N VAL A 61 10.47 7.79 -9.44
CA VAL A 61 11.15 8.90 -10.09
C VAL A 61 12.44 9.22 -9.32
N THR A 62 13.59 9.10 -9.96
CA THR A 62 14.91 9.36 -9.40
C THR A 62 15.53 10.59 -10.06
N VAL A 63 16.04 11.50 -9.23
CA VAL A 63 16.82 12.68 -9.63
C VAL A 63 18.22 12.50 -9.10
N LYS A 64 19.22 12.34 -9.97
CA LYS A 64 20.60 12.10 -9.58
C LYS A 64 21.52 13.17 -10.14
N THR A 65 22.32 13.80 -9.29
CA THR A 65 23.28 14.83 -9.69
C THR A 65 24.47 14.18 -10.39
N THR A 66 25.00 14.85 -11.42
CA THR A 66 26.24 14.41 -12.09
C THR A 66 27.46 15.11 -11.51
N GLU A 67 28.66 14.69 -11.91
CA GLU A 67 29.92 15.34 -11.51
C GLU A 67 30.07 16.76 -12.09
N GLN A 68 29.29 17.10 -13.12
CA GLN A 68 29.19 18.46 -13.66
C GLN A 68 28.10 19.22 -12.88
N GLU A 69 28.47 20.34 -12.24
CA GLU A 69 27.50 21.23 -11.59
C GLU A 69 26.44 21.71 -12.60
N GLY A 70 25.17 21.69 -12.19
CA GLY A 70 24.05 22.14 -13.02
C GLY A 70 23.42 21.05 -13.88
N LYS A 71 24.02 19.86 -14.03
CA LYS A 71 23.43 18.73 -14.78
C LYS A 71 22.93 17.61 -13.88
N VAL A 72 21.66 17.25 -14.02
CA VAL A 72 21.04 16.15 -13.30
C VAL A 72 20.39 15.14 -14.24
N ARG A 73 20.54 13.86 -13.91
CA ARG A 73 19.90 12.74 -14.58
C ARG A 73 18.58 12.44 -13.91
N LEU A 74 17.51 12.48 -14.69
CA LEU A 74 16.17 12.13 -14.25
C LEU A 74 15.79 10.76 -14.81
N THR A 75 15.22 9.92 -13.98
CA THR A 75 14.79 8.56 -14.34
C THR A 75 13.40 8.30 -13.80
N SER A 76 12.46 7.88 -14.63
CA SER A 76 11.14 7.40 -14.19
C SER A 76 11.02 5.93 -14.57
N THR A 77 10.64 5.07 -13.62
CA THR A 77 10.50 3.62 -13.81
C THR A 77 9.23 3.12 -13.14
N CYS A 78 8.48 2.26 -13.81
CA CYS A 78 7.33 1.60 -13.18
C CYS A 78 7.80 0.73 -12.00
N THR A 79 7.12 0.84 -10.85
CA THR A 79 7.43 -0.02 -9.70
C THR A 79 6.98 -1.47 -9.93
N HIS A 80 5.97 -1.66 -10.78
CA HIS A 80 5.34 -2.95 -11.14
C HIS A 80 5.58 -3.35 -12.62
N MET A 81 5.35 -4.63 -12.94
CA MET A 81 5.44 -5.19 -14.30
C MET A 81 4.29 -4.69 -15.18
N GLN A 82 4.61 -4.14 -16.37
CA GLN A 82 3.63 -3.62 -17.32
C GLN A 82 4.04 -3.98 -18.77
N LEU A 83 3.08 -4.35 -19.61
CA LEU A 83 3.33 -4.70 -21.02
C LEU A 83 3.75 -3.48 -21.88
N MET A 84 3.25 -2.27 -21.57
CA MET A 84 3.50 -1.04 -22.35
C MET A 84 3.31 0.23 -21.50
N ASP A 85 4.19 1.24 -21.63
CA ASP A 85 4.21 2.47 -20.80
C ASP A 85 3.23 3.57 -21.23
N TRP A 86 2.77 3.55 -22.49
CA TRP A 86 1.94 4.63 -23.08
C TRP A 86 2.51 6.06 -22.90
N GLY A 87 3.84 6.21 -22.79
CA GLY A 87 4.51 7.50 -22.57
C GLY A 87 4.39 8.09 -21.16
N LYS A 88 3.91 7.32 -20.17
CA LYS A 88 3.69 7.77 -18.80
C LYS A 88 4.98 8.17 -18.09
N ASN A 89 6.03 7.35 -18.17
CA ASN A 89 7.32 7.68 -17.55
C ASN A 89 7.90 8.97 -18.14
N LYS A 90 7.72 9.22 -19.44
CA LYS A 90 8.10 10.48 -20.10
C LYS A 90 7.26 11.67 -19.61
N ALA A 91 5.96 11.48 -19.39
CA ALA A 91 5.07 12.52 -18.87
C ALA A 91 5.39 12.87 -17.40
N ASN A 92 5.74 11.90 -16.56
CA ASN A 92 6.14 12.14 -15.17
C ASN A 92 7.40 13.02 -15.10
N LEU A 93 8.42 12.71 -15.90
CA LEU A 93 9.63 13.53 -15.96
C LEU A 93 9.34 14.98 -16.43
N LYS A 94 8.45 15.16 -17.41
CA LYS A 94 7.99 16.49 -17.85
C LYS A 94 7.27 17.26 -16.73
N LYS A 95 6.37 16.61 -15.99
CA LYS A 95 5.64 17.23 -14.88
C LYS A 95 6.61 17.75 -13.81
N LEU A 96 7.55 16.91 -13.39
CA LEU A 96 8.57 17.28 -12.39
C LEU A 96 9.38 18.50 -12.84
N VAL A 97 9.93 18.47 -14.05
CA VAL A 97 10.71 19.59 -14.61
C VAL A 97 9.88 20.87 -14.71
N SER A 98 8.65 20.78 -15.21
CA SER A 98 7.76 21.94 -15.35
C SER A 98 7.42 22.59 -14.01
N GLN A 99 7.26 21.78 -12.95
CA GLN A 99 6.96 22.27 -11.62
C GLN A 99 8.18 22.91 -10.98
N MET A 100 9.37 22.29 -11.10
CA MET A 100 10.64 22.89 -10.67
C MET A 100 10.92 24.25 -11.33
N GLN A 101 10.50 24.43 -12.59
CA GLN A 101 10.62 25.72 -13.29
C GLN A 101 9.59 26.75 -12.80
N ARG A 102 8.39 26.32 -12.38
CA ARG A 102 7.35 27.21 -11.82
C ARG A 102 7.70 27.74 -10.44
N SER A 103 8.19 26.90 -9.54
CA SER A 103 8.55 27.28 -8.16
C SER A 103 9.72 28.27 -8.10
N LYS A 104 10.56 28.34 -9.15
CA LYS A 104 11.56 29.41 -9.33
C LYS A 104 10.96 30.82 -9.48
N HIS A 105 9.72 30.95 -9.95
CA HIS A 105 9.09 32.25 -10.15
C HIS A 105 8.37 32.77 -8.91
N THR A 106 7.98 31.90 -7.97
CA THR A 106 7.32 32.26 -6.70
C THR A 106 8.31 32.62 -5.59
N HIS A 107 9.50 32.00 -5.54
CA HIS A 107 10.50 32.26 -4.47
C HIS A 107 11.26 33.59 -4.58
N ARG A 108 11.02 34.41 -5.62
CA ARG A 108 11.59 35.77 -5.72
C ARG A 108 10.76 36.86 -5.01
N SER A 109 9.62 36.54 -4.38
CA SER A 109 8.70 37.57 -3.82
C SER A 109 8.28 37.41 -2.34
N GLY A 110 8.82 36.47 -1.56
CA GLY A 110 8.53 36.34 -0.13
C GLY A 110 9.49 37.14 0.78
N LYS A 111 8.98 38.01 1.65
CA LYS A 111 9.78 38.79 2.64
C LYS A 111 10.29 37.90 3.79
N PRO A 112 11.49 38.16 4.36
CA PRO A 112 11.99 37.45 5.53
C PRO A 112 11.32 37.91 6.84
N GLY A 113 11.22 36.96 7.79
CA GLY A 113 10.50 37.06 9.06
C GLY A 113 10.92 38.20 10.00
N GLN A 114 9.95 38.64 10.81
CA GLN A 114 10.07 39.71 11.79
C GLN A 114 11.10 39.36 12.88
N GLN A 115 12.07 40.26 13.08
CA GLN A 115 13.18 40.10 14.01
C GLN A 115 12.71 40.35 15.47
N SER A 116 13.22 39.55 16.42
CA SER A 116 12.94 39.64 17.86
C SER A 116 13.41 40.97 18.46
N GLU A 117 12.53 41.77 19.07
CA GLU A 117 12.91 42.97 19.83
C GLU A 117 12.77 42.71 21.34
N PRO A 118 13.84 42.83 22.15
CA PRO A 118 13.75 42.69 23.60
C PRO A 118 12.90 43.81 24.22
N TYR A 119 12.30 43.56 25.39
CA TYR A 119 11.59 44.61 26.13
C TYR A 119 12.50 45.81 26.43
N THR A 120 11.93 47.01 26.31
CA THR A 120 12.57 48.24 26.77
C THR A 120 12.73 48.23 28.29
N ALA A 121 13.59 49.12 28.82
CA ALA A 121 13.79 49.22 30.27
C ALA A 121 12.50 49.62 31.00
N GLU A 122 11.68 50.46 30.38
CA GLU A 122 10.38 50.90 30.87
C GLU A 122 9.35 49.78 30.86
N GLU A 123 9.30 48.97 29.81
CA GLU A 123 8.43 47.78 29.73
C GLU A 123 8.84 46.71 30.75
N LYS A 124 10.14 46.45 30.89
CA LYS A 124 10.68 45.54 31.90
C LYS A 124 10.32 46.01 33.31
N SER A 125 10.39 47.32 33.57
CA SER A 125 9.98 47.93 34.84
C SER A 125 8.46 47.79 35.09
N ALA A 126 7.63 47.91 34.06
CA ALA A 126 6.19 47.69 34.16
C ALA A 126 5.85 46.23 34.51
N ILE A 127 6.51 45.27 33.87
CA ILE A 127 6.40 43.84 34.17
C ILE A 127 6.87 43.56 35.61
N ASP A 128 8.02 44.11 36.01
CA ASP A 128 8.55 43.97 37.38
C ASP A 128 7.58 44.54 38.43
N ALA A 129 6.95 45.68 38.15
CA ALA A 129 5.95 46.29 39.02
C ALA A 129 4.69 45.42 39.12
N HIS A 130 4.26 44.82 37.99
CA HIS A 130 3.14 43.89 37.93
C HIS A 130 3.41 42.64 38.77
N ILE A 131 4.58 42.02 38.60
CA ILE A 131 5.02 40.86 39.38
C ILE A 131 5.02 41.17 40.87
N ARG A 132 5.61 42.31 41.29
CA ARG A 132 5.64 42.73 42.69
C ARG A 132 4.26 42.97 43.29
N LYS A 133 3.34 43.49 42.48
CA LYS A 133 1.99 43.83 42.93
C LYS A 133 1.12 42.58 43.14
N TYR A 134 1.18 41.64 42.20
CA TYR A 134 0.24 40.51 42.18
C TYR A 134 0.84 39.20 42.63
N PHE A 135 2.12 38.94 42.37
CA PHE A 135 2.75 37.65 42.67
C PHE A 135 3.61 37.69 43.94
N GLY A 136 4.33 38.78 44.19
CA GLY A 136 5.10 38.97 45.42
C GLY A 136 6.52 39.51 45.23
N ARG A 137 7.32 39.46 46.29
CA ARG A 137 8.71 39.92 46.26
C ARG A 137 9.52 38.97 45.38
N MET A 138 10.29 39.53 44.44
CA MET A 138 11.25 38.74 43.64
C MET A 138 12.49 38.45 44.50
N ASP A 139 12.70 37.20 44.86
CA ASP A 139 13.78 36.79 45.77
C ASP A 139 15.07 36.44 45.04
N ALA A 140 14.98 35.82 43.86
CA ALA A 140 16.12 35.49 43.02
C ALA A 140 15.78 35.46 41.53
N ILE A 141 16.82 35.48 40.69
CA ILE A 141 16.72 35.18 39.25
C ILE A 141 17.51 33.89 39.02
N ILE A 142 16.84 32.89 38.46
CA ILE A 142 17.41 31.60 38.06
C ILE A 142 17.71 31.66 36.57
N HIS A 143 18.92 31.29 36.18
CA HIS A 143 19.30 31.08 34.80
C HIS A 143 19.47 29.57 34.58
N ALA A 144 18.85 28.98 33.56
CA ALA A 144 18.89 27.53 33.43
C ALA A 144 20.22 27.00 32.92
N HIS A 145 21.02 27.79 32.20
CA HIS A 145 22.33 27.40 31.65
C HIS A 145 23.41 28.43 31.99
N GLU A 146 24.51 27.98 32.59
CA GLU A 146 25.72 28.80 32.75
C GLU A 146 26.26 29.19 31.37
N GLY A 147 26.13 30.46 30.98
CA GLY A 147 26.86 31.05 29.85
C GLY A 147 26.06 31.43 28.60
N THR A 148 24.75 31.21 28.52
CA THR A 148 23.93 31.67 27.37
C THR A 148 22.94 32.76 27.80
N ASN A 149 23.28 34.02 27.51
CA ASN A 149 22.54 35.21 27.92
C ASN A 149 21.29 35.53 27.04
N ASN A 150 20.71 34.51 26.38
CA ASN A 150 19.72 34.69 25.31
C ASN A 150 18.31 34.14 25.62
N GLY A 151 18.09 33.56 26.81
CA GLY A 151 16.76 33.09 27.27
C GLY A 151 16.05 34.11 28.19
N PRO A 152 14.77 33.89 28.53
CA PRO A 152 14.06 34.75 29.50
C PRO A 152 14.68 34.62 30.90
N ASP A 153 14.55 35.67 31.71
CA ASP A 153 14.88 35.60 33.14
C ASP A 153 13.81 34.76 33.85
N ILE A 154 14.19 33.74 34.65
CA ILE A 154 13.24 33.01 35.50
C ILE A 154 13.29 33.61 36.90
N ILE A 155 12.23 34.30 37.29
CA ILE A 155 12.09 34.95 38.59
C ILE A 155 11.56 33.93 39.60
N LEU A 156 12.24 33.85 40.75
CA LEU A 156 11.83 33.06 41.90
C LEU A 156 11.15 33.96 42.94
N ILE A 157 9.96 33.57 43.38
CA ILE A 157 9.25 34.15 44.52
C ILE A 157 9.12 33.06 45.57
N ALA A 158 9.63 33.32 46.77
CA ALA A 158 9.65 32.37 47.87
C ALA A 158 8.29 32.27 48.59
N PRO A 159 7.99 31.12 49.25
CA PRO A 159 6.79 30.95 50.04
C PRO A 159 6.61 32.04 51.10
N THR A 160 5.36 32.41 51.33
CA THR A 160 4.95 33.32 52.40
C THR A 160 3.94 32.64 53.31
N SER A 161 3.57 33.28 54.43
CA SER A 161 2.50 32.78 55.30
C SER A 161 1.11 32.77 54.64
N ARG A 162 0.94 33.52 53.54
CA ARG A 162 -0.29 33.54 52.74
C ARG A 162 -0.25 32.49 51.63
N ASP A 163 0.90 32.36 50.97
CA ASP A 163 1.12 31.52 49.80
C ASP A 163 2.24 30.52 50.13
N ASP A 164 1.89 29.34 50.63
CA ASP A 164 2.86 28.33 51.12
C ASP A 164 3.44 27.48 49.96
N TYR A 165 3.97 28.15 48.94
CA TYR A 165 4.56 27.56 47.74
C TYR A 165 5.50 28.53 47.02
N TYR A 166 6.44 28.00 46.24
CA TYR A 166 7.29 28.80 45.35
C TYR A 166 6.51 29.18 44.09
N THR A 167 6.73 30.39 43.58
CA THR A 167 6.29 30.76 42.22
C THR A 167 7.50 31.03 41.34
N LEU A 168 7.60 30.30 40.22
CA LEU A 168 8.53 30.58 39.14
C LEU A 168 7.80 31.37 38.05
N LEU A 169 8.45 32.39 37.50
CA LEU A 169 7.81 33.26 36.51
C LEU A 169 8.82 33.73 35.46
N THR A 170 8.46 33.66 34.18
CA THR A 170 9.31 34.17 33.10
C THR A 170 9.21 35.68 33.01
N ARG A 171 10.33 36.33 32.72
CA ARG A 171 10.41 37.73 32.30
C ARG A 171 11.25 37.81 31.05
N GLY A 172 10.60 38.08 29.92
CA GLY A 172 11.22 38.16 28.60
C GLY A 172 10.66 37.15 27.59
N ALA A 173 9.82 36.20 28.01
CA ALA A 173 9.19 35.28 27.06
C ALA A 173 8.25 36.04 26.11
N GLY A 174 7.62 37.11 26.59
CA GLY A 174 6.74 37.97 25.79
C GLY A 174 7.47 39.01 24.94
N SER A 175 8.80 38.97 24.86
CA SER A 175 9.58 39.87 23.98
C SER A 175 9.23 39.68 22.50
N ARG A 176 8.76 38.49 22.10
CA ARG A 176 8.23 38.24 20.75
C ARG A 176 6.71 38.32 20.73
N LYS A 177 6.19 38.92 19.67
CA LYS A 177 4.75 38.99 19.40
C LYS A 177 4.30 37.74 18.66
N MET A 178 3.26 37.10 19.16
CA MET A 178 2.53 36.03 18.51
C MET A 178 1.60 36.61 17.45
N THR A 179 1.36 35.87 16.38
CA THR A 179 0.30 36.21 15.41
C THR A 179 -1.03 35.70 15.94
N VAL A 180 -1.75 36.53 16.68
CA VAL A 180 -3.05 36.18 17.27
C VAL A 180 -4.20 36.36 16.26
N PRO A 181 -5.25 35.50 16.32
CA PRO A 181 -6.38 35.57 15.40
C PRO A 181 -7.31 36.76 15.65
N ASP A 182 -7.32 37.30 16.88
CA ASP A 182 -8.11 38.46 17.27
C ASP A 182 -7.20 39.48 17.97
N LYS A 183 -7.32 40.75 17.57
CA LYS A 183 -6.57 41.88 18.16
C LYS A 183 -7.01 42.21 19.59
N THR A 184 -8.14 41.67 20.06
CA THR A 184 -8.55 41.81 21.46
C THR A 184 -7.73 40.94 22.42
N LEU A 185 -7.07 39.90 21.89
CA LEU A 185 -6.20 39.02 22.67
C LEU A 185 -4.80 39.62 22.81
N PRO A 186 -4.13 39.43 23.96
CA PRO A 186 -2.73 39.77 24.11
C PRO A 186 -1.87 39.02 23.08
N ASP A 187 -1.05 39.76 22.34
CA ASP A 187 -0.10 39.21 21.36
C ASP A 187 1.24 38.83 22.01
N ARG A 188 1.39 39.03 23.32
CA ARG A 188 2.59 38.67 24.11
C ARG A 188 2.17 37.89 25.35
N CYS A 189 3.03 37.00 25.82
CA CYS A 189 2.77 36.26 27.06
C CYS A 189 4.02 35.94 27.89
N GLU A 190 3.85 35.89 29.20
CA GLU A 190 4.76 35.32 30.18
C GLU A 190 4.13 34.06 30.81
N PHE A 191 4.97 33.18 31.32
CA PHE A 191 4.60 31.91 31.91
C PHE A 191 4.93 31.90 33.40
N CYS A 192 4.09 31.25 34.20
CA CYS A 192 4.37 31.00 35.60
C CYS A 192 4.02 29.57 36.00
N LEU A 193 4.64 29.12 37.09
CA LEU A 193 4.50 27.76 37.61
C LEU A 193 4.64 27.80 39.13
N CYS A 194 3.68 27.22 39.84
CA CYS A 194 3.72 27.12 41.30
C CYS A 194 4.28 25.76 41.74
N LEU A 195 5.25 25.75 42.65
CA LEU A 195 5.96 24.56 43.12
C LEU A 195 5.85 24.42 44.64
N PRO A 196 5.80 23.21 45.20
CA PRO A 196 5.59 23.01 46.62
C PRO A 196 6.77 23.54 47.46
N PRO A 197 6.54 23.88 48.75
CA PRO A 197 7.54 24.53 49.60
C PRO A 197 8.74 23.64 49.96
N ASP A 198 8.64 22.33 49.71
CA ASP A 198 9.72 21.36 49.85
C ASP A 198 10.61 21.22 48.60
N TRP A 199 10.26 21.88 47.48
CA TRP A 199 11.12 21.94 46.30
C TRP A 199 12.39 22.74 46.59
N ASN A 200 13.53 22.25 46.12
CA ASN A 200 14.83 22.89 46.35
C ASN A 200 15.26 23.77 45.14
N PRO A 201 15.11 25.11 45.20
CA PRO A 201 15.49 26.01 44.12
C PRO A 201 16.99 26.05 43.84
N GLU A 202 17.83 25.67 44.81
CA GLU A 202 19.30 25.71 44.69
C GLU A 202 19.90 24.37 44.27
N SER A 203 19.07 23.35 43.98
CA SER A 203 19.57 22.03 43.62
C SER A 203 20.48 22.09 42.38
N PRO A 204 21.71 21.52 42.45
CA PRO A 204 22.59 21.38 41.29
C PRO A 204 22.21 20.16 40.42
N ASN A 205 21.29 19.31 40.88
CA ASN A 205 20.84 18.14 40.12
C ASN A 205 19.97 18.58 38.94
N ALA A 206 20.32 18.13 37.74
CA ALA A 206 19.55 18.41 36.53
C ALA A 206 18.12 17.87 36.62
N GLU A 207 17.90 16.77 37.35
CA GLU A 207 16.55 16.20 37.53
C GLU A 207 15.64 17.14 38.33
N ASP A 208 16.14 17.85 39.34
CA ASP A 208 15.32 18.77 40.16
C ASP A 208 15.00 20.10 39.46
N ARG A 209 15.70 20.38 38.34
CA ARG A 209 15.55 21.60 37.54
C ARG A 209 14.55 21.46 36.38
N TRP A 210 13.87 20.32 36.26
CA TRP A 210 12.84 20.09 35.24
C TRP A 210 11.76 21.21 35.15
N PRO A 211 11.30 21.87 36.24
CA PRO A 211 10.29 22.93 36.13
C PRO A 211 10.83 24.17 35.40
N VAL A 212 12.09 24.52 35.68
CA VAL A 212 12.79 25.65 35.03
C VAL A 212 12.98 25.35 33.54
N ALA A 213 13.40 24.12 33.20
CA ALA A 213 13.57 23.70 31.82
C ALA A 213 12.26 23.77 31.02
N TRP A 214 11.11 23.43 31.63
CA TRP A 214 9.80 23.55 30.97
C TRP A 214 9.38 25.01 30.74
N LEU A 215 9.64 25.92 31.68
CA LEU A 215 9.36 27.34 31.46
C LEU A 215 10.19 27.91 30.29
N GLU A 216 11.44 27.49 30.14
CA GLU A 216 12.26 27.89 28.99
C GLU A 216 11.73 27.32 27.68
N LYS A 217 11.35 26.03 27.66
CA LYS A 217 10.71 25.42 26.49
C LYS A 217 9.45 26.18 26.09
N CYS A 218 8.57 26.48 27.06
CA CYS A 218 7.36 27.25 26.80
C CYS A 218 7.65 28.66 26.29
N ALA A 219 8.71 29.31 26.79
CA ALA A 219 9.14 30.62 26.30
C ALA A 219 9.63 30.63 24.84
N LEU A 220 9.98 29.46 24.28
CA LEU A 220 10.31 29.32 22.86
C LEU A 220 9.08 29.18 21.96
N LEU A 221 7.92 28.77 22.48
CA LEU A 221 6.72 28.53 21.67
C LEU A 221 6.24 29.79 20.92
N PRO A 222 6.19 30.99 21.53
CA PRO A 222 5.84 32.22 20.80
C PRO A 222 6.80 32.58 19.67
N THR A 223 7.96 31.91 19.57
CA THR A 223 8.96 32.15 18.54
C THR A 223 8.75 31.35 17.27
N GLU A 224 7.90 30.32 17.31
CA GLU A 224 7.60 29.46 16.18
C GLU A 224 6.59 30.12 15.23
N GLU A 225 6.84 29.98 13.91
CA GLU A 225 5.99 30.58 12.89
C GLU A 225 4.58 29.98 12.93
N GLY A 226 3.56 30.83 13.07
CA GLY A 226 2.15 30.41 13.09
C GLY A 226 1.63 29.93 14.46
N VAL A 227 2.44 29.98 15.52
CA VAL A 227 2.02 29.61 16.88
C VAL A 227 1.46 30.82 17.64
N TRP A 228 0.34 30.63 18.33
CA TRP A 228 -0.22 31.58 19.30
C TRP A 228 -0.82 30.84 20.49
N LEU A 229 -0.82 31.49 21.66
CA LEU A 229 -1.19 30.87 22.92
C LEU A 229 -2.28 31.66 23.64
N THR A 230 -3.22 30.94 24.24
CA THR A 230 -4.25 31.50 25.12
C THR A 230 -4.64 30.53 26.24
N CYS A 231 -5.39 31.03 27.22
CA CYS A 231 -5.96 30.20 28.29
C CYS A 231 -6.74 29.03 27.71
N GLY A 232 -6.48 27.84 28.24
CA GLY A 232 -7.05 26.59 27.76
C GLY A 232 -6.26 25.93 26.64
N HIS A 233 -5.15 26.47 26.13
CA HIS A 233 -4.26 25.69 25.27
C HIS A 233 -3.49 24.65 26.09
N THR A 234 -3.08 23.56 25.44
CA THR A 234 -2.30 22.46 26.05
C THR A 234 -0.98 22.28 25.33
N VAL A 235 0.09 22.04 26.08
CA VAL A 235 1.46 21.87 25.58
C VAL A 235 1.98 20.50 26.04
N SER A 236 2.47 19.67 25.12
CA SER A 236 3.00 18.33 25.43
C SER A 236 4.07 17.91 24.41
N GLU A 237 5.06 17.14 24.87
CA GLU A 237 6.06 16.47 24.02
C GLU A 237 5.70 15.00 23.74
N GLY A 238 4.57 14.51 24.25
CA GLY A 238 4.17 13.10 24.14
C GLY A 238 4.92 12.14 25.08
N SER A 239 5.68 12.68 26.04
CA SER A 239 6.37 11.96 27.09
C SER A 239 6.06 12.59 28.46
N PRO A 240 6.24 11.85 29.58
CA PRO A 240 6.01 12.40 30.91
C PRO A 240 6.85 13.66 31.18
N LEU A 241 6.25 14.63 31.89
CA LEU A 241 6.87 15.92 32.21
C LEU A 241 8.16 15.79 33.03
N HIS A 242 8.23 14.73 33.85
CA HIS A 242 9.35 14.34 34.69
C HIS A 242 9.30 12.81 34.91
N THR A 243 10.43 12.16 35.18
CA THR A 243 10.53 10.70 35.36
C THR A 243 9.69 10.17 36.54
N GLY A 244 9.46 11.00 37.55
CA GLY A 244 8.67 10.69 38.74
C GLY A 244 7.18 11.02 38.65
N THR A 245 6.62 11.23 37.45
CA THR A 245 5.18 11.47 37.26
C THR A 245 4.67 10.82 35.97
N GLU A 246 3.38 10.50 35.91
CA GLU A 246 2.72 10.05 34.67
C GLU A 246 2.03 11.19 33.91
N MET A 247 2.03 12.41 34.47
CA MET A 247 1.53 13.60 33.79
C MET A 247 2.45 13.92 32.61
N ASP A 248 1.88 14.19 31.43
CA ASP A 248 2.60 14.37 30.16
C ASP A 248 2.25 15.66 29.41
N THR A 249 1.34 16.46 29.97
CA THR A 249 0.74 17.60 29.30
C THR A 249 0.62 18.78 30.26
N TRP A 250 0.95 19.99 29.82
CA TRP A 250 0.61 21.23 30.52
C TRP A 250 -0.68 21.81 29.97
N ILE A 251 -1.54 22.37 30.82
CA ILE A 251 -2.60 23.28 30.42
C ILE A 251 -2.25 24.71 30.84
N LEU A 252 -2.47 25.66 29.94
CA LEU A 252 -2.31 27.09 30.21
C LEU A 252 -3.59 27.62 30.85
N THR A 253 -3.48 28.21 32.03
CA THR A 253 -4.60 28.81 32.77
C THR A 253 -4.28 30.26 33.15
N ALA A 254 -5.27 31.00 33.63
CA ALA A 254 -4.99 32.27 34.30
C ALA A 254 -4.37 31.97 35.69
N PRO A 255 -3.51 32.84 36.24
CA PRO A 255 -2.87 32.60 37.53
C PRO A 255 -3.91 32.36 38.63
N GLU A 256 -3.90 31.18 39.23
CA GLU A 256 -4.85 30.78 40.27
C GLU A 256 -4.50 31.43 41.63
N GLU A 257 -5.50 31.60 42.48
CA GLU A 257 -5.38 32.27 43.78
C GLU A 257 -4.78 33.70 43.71
N ARG A 258 -4.98 34.37 42.58
CA ARG A 258 -4.59 35.77 42.33
C ARG A 258 -5.79 36.64 41.97
N ASP A 259 -5.58 37.95 42.03
CA ASP A 259 -6.52 38.92 41.49
C ASP A 259 -6.67 38.70 39.97
N GLU A 260 -7.87 38.86 39.40
CA GLU A 260 -8.08 38.71 37.95
C GLU A 260 -7.14 39.62 37.13
N ALA A 261 -6.79 40.78 37.69
CA ALA A 261 -5.84 41.70 37.08
C ALA A 261 -4.40 41.16 37.01
N ALA A 262 -4.08 40.04 37.68
CA ALA A 262 -2.76 39.39 37.59
C ALA A 262 -2.54 38.74 36.22
N ALA A 263 -3.60 38.33 35.53
CA ALA A 263 -3.53 37.61 34.25
C ALA A 263 -3.07 38.48 33.06
N GLU A 264 -3.07 39.81 33.20
CA GLU A 264 -2.71 40.71 32.10
C GLU A 264 -1.97 41.96 32.62
N CYS A 265 -0.78 42.22 32.09
CA CYS A 265 -0.03 43.45 32.33
C CYS A 265 -0.15 44.39 31.11
N THR A 266 -0.55 45.64 31.35
CA THR A 266 -0.52 46.68 30.31
C THR A 266 0.83 47.40 30.33
N LEU A 267 1.55 47.35 29.21
CA LEU A 267 2.81 48.05 29.02
C LEU A 267 2.61 49.56 28.80
N PRO A 268 3.64 50.41 29.00
CA PRO A 268 3.52 51.86 28.82
C PRO A 268 3.02 52.29 27.43
N GLY A 269 3.29 51.49 26.39
CA GLY A 269 2.82 51.71 25.02
C GLY A 269 1.37 51.26 24.76
N GLY A 270 0.69 50.68 25.74
CA GLY A 270 -0.68 50.14 25.62
C GLY A 270 -0.75 48.68 25.17
N ASP A 271 0.37 48.08 24.77
CA ASP A 271 0.48 46.65 24.50
C ASP A 271 0.16 45.83 25.77
N LYS A 272 -0.45 44.66 25.59
CA LYS A 272 -0.86 43.77 26.68
C LYS A 272 0.00 42.51 26.70
N VAL A 273 0.41 42.09 27.89
CA VAL A 273 1.17 40.86 28.13
C VAL A 273 0.32 39.94 29.01
N ALA A 274 -0.07 38.79 28.48
CA ALA A 274 -0.80 37.76 29.25
C ALA A 274 0.16 37.01 30.18
N PHE A 275 -0.32 36.61 31.36
CA PHE A 275 0.38 35.70 32.26
C PHE A 275 -0.36 34.37 32.26
N TYR A 276 0.30 33.31 31.83
CA TYR A 276 -0.26 31.96 31.81
C TYR A 276 0.39 31.10 32.88
N GLU A 277 -0.44 30.50 33.73
CA GLU A 277 0.01 29.49 34.67
C GLU A 277 -0.02 28.10 34.03
N LEU A 278 1.10 27.39 34.15
CA LEU A 278 1.26 26.01 33.72
C LEU A 278 0.73 25.08 34.81
N VAL A 279 -0.37 24.38 34.53
CA VAL A 279 -0.90 23.34 35.42
C VAL A 279 -0.67 21.98 34.76
N PRO A 280 -0.04 21.01 35.44
CA PRO A 280 0.25 19.72 34.83
C PRO A 280 -1.03 18.87 34.76
N LEU A 281 -1.22 18.15 33.66
CA LEU A 281 -2.34 17.25 33.38
C LEU A 281 -1.85 15.81 33.15
N TYR A 282 -2.66 14.88 33.63
CA TYR A 282 -2.62 13.51 33.12
C TYR A 282 -3.17 13.47 31.69
N ARG A 283 -2.73 12.47 30.93
CA ARG A 283 -3.19 12.24 29.56
C ARG A 283 -4.71 12.18 29.48
N GLU A 284 -5.35 11.48 30.41
CA GLU A 284 -6.82 11.34 30.46
C GLU A 284 -7.53 12.66 30.72
N GLU A 285 -6.94 13.58 31.49
CA GLU A 285 -7.51 14.89 31.76
C GLU A 285 -7.41 15.80 30.52
N ALA A 286 -6.28 15.74 29.80
CA ALA A 286 -6.12 16.43 28.52
C ALA A 286 -7.15 15.92 27.48
N GLU A 287 -7.36 14.61 27.43
CA GLU A 287 -8.36 13.97 26.58
C GLU A 287 -9.79 14.32 27.01
N TYR A 288 -10.07 14.40 28.32
CA TYR A 288 -11.38 14.82 28.85
C TYR A 288 -11.72 16.25 28.44
N LYS A 289 -10.75 17.16 28.53
CA LYS A 289 -10.88 18.53 28.01
C LYS A 289 -11.14 18.53 26.50
N GLN A 290 -10.46 17.70 25.73
CA GLN A 290 -10.68 17.63 24.28
C GLN A 290 -12.11 17.15 23.95
N ALA A 291 -12.67 16.25 24.76
CA ALA A 291 -14.02 15.72 24.58
C ALA A 291 -15.13 16.65 25.09
N TYR A 292 -14.95 17.29 26.25
CA TYR A 292 -16.02 18.04 26.95
C TYR A 292 -15.74 19.54 27.11
N GLY A 293 -14.59 20.02 26.65
CA GLY A 293 -14.18 21.42 26.74
C GLY A 293 -13.47 21.80 28.05
N LEU A 294 -12.87 23.00 28.06
CA LEU A 294 -12.08 23.54 29.16
C LEU A 294 -12.87 23.65 30.47
N THR A 295 -14.06 24.25 30.42
CA THR A 295 -14.87 24.51 31.61
C THR A 295 -15.24 23.22 32.36
N ALA A 296 -15.50 22.14 31.63
CA ALA A 296 -15.82 20.84 32.21
C ALA A 296 -14.61 20.21 32.91
N LEU A 297 -13.41 20.37 32.36
CA LEU A 297 -12.18 19.91 33.02
C LEU A 297 -11.91 20.74 34.28
N LEU A 298 -11.97 22.07 34.19
CA LEU A 298 -11.72 22.95 35.33
C LEU A 298 -12.67 22.66 36.50
N ASP A 299 -13.95 22.34 36.23
CA ASP A 299 -14.91 21.94 37.26
C ASP A 299 -14.48 20.68 38.03
N LYS A 300 -13.93 19.68 37.32
CA LYS A 300 -13.35 18.48 37.94
C LYS A 300 -12.07 18.77 38.72
N MET A 301 -11.26 19.70 38.24
CA MET A 301 -9.98 20.08 38.84
C MET A 301 -10.08 21.06 40.01
N LYS A 302 -11.28 21.57 40.35
CA LYS A 302 -11.49 22.49 41.47
C LYS A 302 -10.87 22.08 42.81
N LYS A 303 -10.58 20.79 43.02
CA LYS A 303 -10.02 20.23 44.26
C LYS A 303 -8.56 19.79 44.16
N THR A 304 -7.93 19.87 42.99
CA THR A 304 -6.53 19.41 42.81
C THR A 304 -5.49 20.46 43.19
N GLY A 305 -5.89 21.73 43.30
CA GLY A 305 -4.97 22.85 43.46
C GLY A 305 -4.14 23.11 42.19
N HIS A 306 -3.54 24.30 42.12
CA HIS A 306 -2.69 24.73 41.00
C HIS A 306 -1.19 24.44 41.24
N ILE A 307 -0.82 24.06 42.46
CA ILE A 307 0.56 23.74 42.84
C ILE A 307 1.02 22.45 42.12
N CYS A 308 2.14 22.54 41.43
CA CYS A 308 2.73 21.46 40.63
C CYS A 308 3.42 20.42 41.53
N HIS A 309 2.65 19.42 41.95
CA HIS A 309 3.17 18.21 42.60
C HIS A 309 3.42 17.11 41.57
N THR A 310 4.51 16.35 41.70
CA THR A 310 4.77 15.16 40.86
C THR A 310 3.71 14.06 41.04
N HIS A 311 3.02 14.07 42.19
CA HIS A 311 1.97 13.13 42.53
C HIS A 311 0.73 13.89 43.00
N ARG A 312 -0.22 14.11 42.09
CA ARG A 312 -1.55 14.63 42.43
C ARG A 312 -2.63 13.64 41.99
N PRO A 313 -3.84 13.65 42.57
CA PRO A 313 -4.92 12.80 42.10
C PRO A 313 -5.26 13.11 40.63
N ASN A 314 -5.40 12.06 39.82
CA ASN A 314 -5.96 12.17 38.46
C ASN A 314 -7.49 12.27 38.56
N THR A 315 -8.06 13.43 38.22
CA THR A 315 -9.50 13.73 38.32
C THR A 315 -10.35 13.06 37.24
N CYS A 316 -9.66 12.56 36.21
CA CYS A 316 -10.21 11.82 35.09
C CYS A 316 -9.58 10.41 35.03
N ALA A 317 -9.16 9.85 36.17
CA ALA A 317 -8.62 8.48 36.20
C ALA A 317 -9.63 7.49 35.59
N GLY A 318 -9.17 6.69 34.62
CA GLY A 318 -10.02 5.75 33.88
C GLY A 318 -10.94 6.41 32.85
N PHE A 319 -10.85 7.72 32.65
CA PHE A 319 -11.53 8.38 31.55
C PHE A 319 -10.91 7.91 30.23
N ASN A 320 -11.80 7.54 29.31
CA ASN A 320 -11.44 7.14 27.97
C ASN A 320 -12.30 7.98 27.02
N PRO A 321 -11.71 8.86 26.17
CA PRO A 321 -12.45 9.73 25.25
C PRO A 321 -13.28 8.94 24.23
N PHE A 322 -12.95 7.66 24.06
CA PHE A 322 -13.76 6.67 23.38
C PHE A 322 -14.21 5.65 24.40
N PRO A 323 -15.24 5.94 25.23
CA PRO A 323 -15.66 5.02 26.28
C PRO A 323 -15.84 3.66 25.63
N GLN A 324 -14.94 2.74 26.00
CA GLN A 324 -15.25 1.34 25.81
C GLN A 324 -16.41 1.17 26.77
N GLU A 325 -17.62 1.04 26.23
CA GLU A 325 -18.62 0.28 26.95
C GLU A 325 -17.86 -0.93 27.52
N GLU A 326 -17.85 -1.08 28.85
CA GLU A 326 -17.59 -2.37 29.48
C GLU A 326 -18.72 -3.31 29.07
N ASN A 327 -18.75 -3.62 27.78
CA ASN A 327 -19.34 -4.80 27.25
C ASN A 327 -18.15 -5.75 27.24
N PRO A 328 -18.14 -6.80 28.07
CA PRO A 328 -17.04 -7.75 28.10
C PRO A 328 -16.86 -8.21 26.67
N GLY A 329 -15.77 -7.75 26.04
CA GLY A 329 -15.49 -8.14 24.67
C GLY A 329 -15.51 -9.66 24.64
N ILE A 330 -15.98 -10.25 23.54
CA ILE A 330 -15.94 -11.71 23.43
C ILE A 330 -14.47 -12.11 23.54
N ARG A 331 -14.10 -12.66 24.70
CA ARG A 331 -12.77 -13.22 24.92
C ARG A 331 -12.76 -14.53 24.16
N LEU A 332 -11.98 -14.59 23.09
CA LEU A 332 -11.71 -15.85 22.43
C LEU A 332 -10.95 -16.71 23.45
N GLU A 333 -11.41 -17.94 23.70
CA GLU A 333 -10.81 -18.86 24.68
C GLU A 333 -9.28 -18.87 24.52
N ASP A 334 -8.53 -18.70 25.62
CA ASP A 334 -7.08 -18.59 25.60
C ASP A 334 -6.45 -19.78 24.83
N GLU A 335 -5.40 -19.52 24.03
CA GLU A 335 -4.69 -20.50 23.16
C GLU A 335 -4.27 -21.82 23.87
N THR A 336 -4.32 -21.86 25.20
CA THR A 336 -3.84 -22.95 26.05
C THR A 336 -4.73 -24.20 26.07
N GLN A 337 -5.91 -24.23 25.42
CA GLN A 337 -6.75 -25.45 25.35
C GLN A 337 -7.24 -25.89 23.95
N ILE A 338 -6.88 -25.19 22.87
CA ILE A 338 -7.28 -25.61 21.52
C ILE A 338 -6.33 -26.72 21.03
N THR A 339 -6.74 -27.96 21.18
CA THR A 339 -6.02 -29.12 20.62
C THR A 339 -6.47 -29.40 19.18
N LEU A 340 -5.58 -29.94 18.34
CA LEU A 340 -5.93 -30.42 17.00
C LEU A 340 -7.14 -31.38 17.03
N ARG A 341 -7.21 -32.25 18.05
CA ARG A 341 -8.37 -33.13 18.27
C ARG A 341 -9.66 -32.36 18.51
N SER A 342 -9.65 -31.29 19.30
CA SER A 342 -10.86 -30.51 19.57
C SER A 342 -11.36 -29.69 18.37
N ILE A 343 -10.46 -29.26 17.47
CA ILE A 343 -10.85 -28.59 16.21
C ILE A 343 -11.43 -29.59 15.22
N LEU A 344 -10.82 -30.78 15.11
CA LEU A 344 -11.22 -31.80 14.15
C LEU A 344 -12.47 -32.58 14.59
N THR A 345 -12.82 -32.59 15.88
CA THR A 345 -13.99 -33.35 16.35
C THR A 345 -15.28 -32.55 16.11
N PRO A 346 -16.22 -33.04 15.29
CA PRO A 346 -17.49 -32.35 15.06
C PRO A 346 -18.33 -32.31 16.35
N ARG A 347 -18.61 -31.12 16.86
CA ARG A 347 -19.38 -30.90 18.10
C ARG A 347 -20.25 -29.65 18.00
N LYS A 348 -21.24 -29.52 18.89
CA LYS A 348 -22.10 -28.33 18.94
C LYS A 348 -21.23 -27.07 19.16
N GLY A 349 -21.22 -26.15 18.19
CA GLY A 349 -20.38 -24.95 18.19
C GLY A 349 -19.04 -25.07 17.41
N ASN A 350 -18.68 -26.27 16.95
CA ASN A 350 -17.53 -26.52 16.07
C ASN A 350 -17.85 -27.72 15.16
N LEU A 351 -18.84 -27.54 14.29
CA LEU A 351 -19.37 -28.57 13.39
C LEU A 351 -19.04 -28.25 11.93
N ALA A 352 -19.08 -26.97 11.53
CA ALA A 352 -18.88 -26.57 10.15
C ALA A 352 -17.42 -26.72 9.71
N THR A 353 -16.48 -26.26 10.54
CA THR A 353 -15.05 -26.34 10.27
C THR A 353 -14.59 -27.79 9.99
N PRO A 354 -14.81 -28.76 10.90
CA PRO A 354 -14.36 -30.13 10.65
C PRO A 354 -15.09 -30.81 9.48
N ILE A 355 -16.39 -30.55 9.29
CA ILE A 355 -17.13 -31.15 8.17
C ILE A 355 -16.61 -30.63 6.83
N LEU A 356 -16.41 -29.31 6.68
CA LEU A 356 -15.87 -28.73 5.45
C LEU A 356 -14.45 -29.26 5.18
N THR A 357 -13.62 -29.38 6.22
CA THR A 357 -12.30 -30.01 6.11
C THR A 357 -12.41 -31.46 5.61
N TYR A 358 -13.32 -32.26 6.18
CA TYR A 358 -13.51 -33.66 5.77
C TYR A 358 -14.08 -33.80 4.36
N ILE A 359 -14.96 -32.91 3.92
CA ILE A 359 -15.47 -32.90 2.54
C ILE A 359 -14.32 -32.67 1.56
N ASN A 360 -13.48 -31.66 1.80
CA ASN A 360 -12.33 -31.37 0.95
C ASN A 360 -11.33 -32.54 0.89
N ILE A 361 -11.03 -33.15 2.03
CA ILE A 361 -10.17 -34.34 2.10
C ILE A 361 -10.83 -35.51 1.36
N ALA A 362 -12.12 -35.76 1.56
CA ALA A 362 -12.83 -36.86 0.92
C ALA A 362 -12.87 -36.70 -0.61
N VAL A 363 -13.15 -35.50 -1.13
CA VAL A 363 -13.11 -35.21 -2.57
C VAL A 363 -11.72 -35.47 -3.13
N PHE A 364 -10.66 -35.00 -2.44
CA PHE A 364 -9.28 -35.25 -2.89
C PHE A 364 -8.90 -36.75 -2.88
N LEU A 365 -9.33 -37.49 -1.85
CA LEU A 365 -9.11 -38.94 -1.80
C LEU A 365 -9.86 -39.67 -2.93
N LEU A 366 -11.09 -39.25 -3.24
CA LEU A 366 -11.86 -39.81 -4.35
C LEU A 366 -11.19 -39.50 -5.70
N MET A 367 -10.66 -38.29 -5.89
CA MET A 367 -9.86 -37.94 -7.06
C MET A 367 -8.65 -38.88 -7.21
N ALA A 368 -7.90 -39.08 -6.13
CA ALA A 368 -6.72 -39.93 -6.12
C ALA A 368 -7.05 -41.40 -6.44
N VAL A 369 -8.11 -41.95 -5.84
CA VAL A 369 -8.56 -43.34 -6.10
C VAL A 369 -9.07 -43.50 -7.53
N SER A 370 -9.63 -42.46 -8.14
CA SER A 370 -10.04 -42.44 -9.54
C SER A 370 -8.90 -42.18 -10.54
N GLY A 371 -7.64 -42.17 -10.09
CA GLY A 371 -6.46 -42.10 -10.95
C GLY A 371 -5.89 -40.70 -11.17
N VAL A 372 -6.38 -39.67 -10.48
CA VAL A 372 -5.81 -38.31 -10.56
C VAL A 372 -4.49 -38.26 -9.78
N GLY A 373 -3.45 -37.68 -10.40
CA GLY A 373 -2.13 -37.54 -9.78
C GLY A 373 -2.17 -36.79 -8.44
N ILE A 374 -1.53 -37.34 -7.40
CA ILE A 374 -1.61 -36.80 -6.03
C ILE A 374 -0.77 -35.52 -5.86
N PHE A 375 0.34 -35.40 -6.58
CA PHE A 375 1.26 -34.26 -6.44
C PHE A 375 1.05 -33.20 -7.52
N LEU A 376 0.85 -33.64 -8.76
CA LEU A 376 0.67 -32.80 -9.94
C LEU A 376 -0.48 -33.35 -10.78
N PRO A 377 -1.74 -33.00 -10.46
CA PRO A 377 -2.89 -33.34 -11.30
C PRO A 377 -2.79 -32.65 -12.67
N GLU A 378 -3.14 -33.37 -13.73
CA GLU A 378 -3.30 -32.79 -15.07
C GLU A 378 -4.54 -31.90 -15.17
N GLY A 379 -4.49 -30.88 -16.01
CA GLY A 379 -5.60 -29.95 -16.23
C GLY A 379 -6.89 -30.65 -16.67
N LEU A 380 -6.79 -31.63 -17.57
CA LEU A 380 -7.94 -32.40 -18.04
C LEU A 380 -8.61 -33.18 -16.91
N SER A 381 -7.81 -33.79 -16.03
CA SER A 381 -8.32 -34.50 -14.85
C SER A 381 -9.06 -33.54 -13.90
N LEU A 382 -8.56 -32.32 -13.70
CA LEU A 382 -9.22 -31.30 -12.89
C LEU A 382 -10.54 -30.83 -13.51
N LEU A 383 -10.57 -30.63 -14.83
CA LEU A 383 -11.80 -30.28 -15.56
C LEU A 383 -12.86 -31.38 -15.42
N LYS A 384 -12.50 -32.66 -15.54
CA LYS A 384 -13.44 -33.78 -15.34
C LYS A 384 -14.06 -33.79 -13.96
N TRP A 385 -13.30 -33.39 -12.94
CA TRP A 385 -13.78 -33.33 -11.56
C TRP A 385 -14.60 -32.09 -11.22
N GLY A 386 -14.65 -31.09 -12.12
CA GLY A 386 -15.45 -29.89 -11.92
C GLY A 386 -14.66 -28.63 -11.57
N ALA A 387 -13.39 -28.54 -11.98
CA ALA A 387 -12.65 -27.27 -11.90
C ALA A 387 -13.36 -26.18 -12.71
N ASP A 388 -13.18 -24.95 -12.27
CA ASP A 388 -13.77 -23.78 -12.91
C ASP A 388 -13.00 -23.45 -14.18
N PHE A 389 -13.76 -23.23 -15.25
CA PHE A 389 -13.26 -22.90 -16.58
C PHE A 389 -14.40 -22.25 -17.36
N GLY A 390 -14.20 -20.99 -17.76
CA GLY A 390 -15.21 -20.12 -18.34
C GLY A 390 -15.94 -20.71 -19.55
N PRO A 391 -15.24 -21.31 -20.52
CA PRO A 391 -15.88 -21.95 -21.68
C PRO A 391 -16.92 -23.01 -21.32
N LEU A 392 -16.77 -23.75 -20.22
CA LEU A 392 -17.74 -24.76 -19.79
C LEU A 392 -18.75 -24.18 -18.78
N THR A 393 -18.26 -23.35 -17.85
CA THR A 393 -19.03 -22.83 -16.73
C THR A 393 -20.08 -21.82 -17.19
N LEU A 394 -19.73 -20.96 -18.16
CA LEU A 394 -20.62 -19.92 -18.68
C LEU A 394 -21.55 -20.43 -19.81
N THR A 395 -21.38 -21.68 -20.28
CA THR A 395 -22.16 -22.26 -21.39
C THR A 395 -23.10 -23.39 -20.98
N GLY A 396 -23.21 -23.69 -19.68
CA GLY A 396 -24.22 -24.63 -19.17
C GLY A 396 -23.80 -25.37 -17.91
N GLU A 397 -22.50 -25.47 -17.62
CA GLU A 397 -21.98 -26.19 -16.45
C GLU A 397 -21.74 -25.26 -15.26
N TRP A 398 -22.76 -24.45 -14.92
CA TRP A 398 -22.71 -23.45 -13.84
C TRP A 398 -22.31 -24.02 -12.47
N TRP A 399 -22.53 -25.31 -12.26
CA TRP A 399 -22.17 -26.02 -11.02
C TRP A 399 -20.66 -26.05 -10.78
N ARG A 400 -19.84 -25.82 -11.82
CA ARG A 400 -18.37 -25.71 -11.72
C ARG A 400 -17.91 -24.58 -10.81
N ALA A 401 -18.62 -23.45 -10.83
CA ALA A 401 -18.36 -22.33 -9.93
C ALA A 401 -18.54 -22.70 -8.44
N LEU A 402 -19.29 -23.78 -8.16
CA LEU A 402 -19.42 -24.34 -6.82
C LEU A 402 -18.37 -25.43 -6.56
N THR A 403 -18.25 -26.42 -7.45
CA THR A 403 -17.39 -27.59 -7.24
C THR A 403 -15.90 -27.26 -7.22
N CYS A 404 -15.47 -26.22 -7.94
CA CYS A 404 -14.08 -25.76 -7.94
C CYS A 404 -13.55 -25.43 -6.53
N ASN A 405 -14.44 -25.04 -5.60
CA ASN A 405 -14.10 -24.74 -4.21
C ASN A 405 -13.79 -25.98 -3.35
N PHE A 406 -13.87 -27.19 -3.91
CA PHE A 406 -13.61 -28.45 -3.21
C PHE A 406 -12.50 -29.31 -3.83
N ILE A 407 -12.12 -28.99 -5.07
CA ILE A 407 -11.13 -29.71 -5.86
C ILE A 407 -9.76 -29.09 -5.60
N HIS A 408 -8.69 -29.91 -5.52
CA HIS A 408 -7.35 -29.43 -5.20
C HIS A 408 -6.31 -29.89 -6.20
N ILE A 409 -5.42 -28.97 -6.57
CA ILE A 409 -4.30 -29.16 -7.50
C ILE A 409 -3.10 -29.82 -6.78
N GLY A 410 -3.35 -30.97 -6.15
CA GLY A 410 -2.34 -31.77 -5.46
C GLY A 410 -2.33 -31.63 -3.93
N ILE A 411 -1.57 -32.52 -3.30
CA ILE A 411 -1.61 -32.74 -1.84
C ILE A 411 -1.07 -31.57 -1.03
N ILE A 412 -0.02 -30.88 -1.50
CA ILE A 412 0.53 -29.72 -0.80
C ILE A 412 -0.51 -28.59 -0.79
N HIS A 413 -1.18 -28.37 -1.92
CA HIS A 413 -2.24 -27.37 -2.03
C HIS A 413 -3.41 -27.70 -1.09
N LEU A 414 -3.84 -28.97 -1.01
CA LEU A 414 -4.83 -29.41 -0.03
C LEU A 414 -4.39 -29.14 1.41
N LEU A 415 -3.19 -29.56 1.79
CA LEU A 415 -2.69 -29.42 3.16
C LEU A 415 -2.65 -27.95 3.60
N MET A 416 -2.21 -27.05 2.74
CA MET A 416 -2.18 -25.61 3.02
C MET A 416 -3.59 -25.03 3.20
N ASN A 417 -4.54 -25.43 2.34
CA ASN A 417 -5.94 -25.02 2.50
C ASN A 417 -6.56 -25.57 3.78
N MET A 418 -6.31 -26.83 4.12
CA MET A 418 -6.85 -27.43 5.34
C MET A 418 -6.24 -26.79 6.59
N TYR A 419 -4.94 -26.47 6.57
CA TYR A 419 -4.30 -25.69 7.62
C TYR A 419 -4.98 -24.32 7.81
N ALA A 420 -5.15 -23.57 6.71
CA ALA A 420 -5.80 -22.26 6.76
C ALA A 420 -7.27 -22.35 7.21
N MET A 421 -8.02 -23.34 6.72
CA MET A 421 -9.41 -23.59 7.10
C MET A 421 -9.56 -23.92 8.59
N LEU A 422 -8.71 -24.80 9.13
CA LEU A 422 -8.74 -25.17 10.54
C LEU A 422 -8.35 -23.98 11.42
N TYR A 423 -7.35 -23.20 11.01
CA TYR A 423 -6.93 -22.01 11.74
C TYR A 423 -8.05 -20.97 11.80
N ILE A 424 -8.60 -20.57 10.65
CA ILE A 424 -9.66 -19.55 10.62
C ILE A 424 -10.96 -20.04 11.25
N GLY A 425 -11.33 -21.31 11.01
CA GLY A 425 -12.55 -21.91 11.54
C GLY A 425 -12.57 -21.99 13.06
N ALA A 426 -11.42 -22.27 13.68
CA ALA A 426 -11.29 -22.30 15.15
C ALA A 426 -11.65 -20.96 15.81
N TYR A 427 -11.33 -19.83 15.17
CA TYR A 427 -11.66 -18.49 15.67
C TYR A 427 -13.03 -18.01 15.21
N LEU A 428 -13.39 -18.29 13.95
CA LEU A 428 -14.56 -17.69 13.34
C LEU A 428 -15.85 -18.44 13.68
N GLU A 429 -15.84 -19.77 13.73
CA GLU A 429 -17.05 -20.55 13.99
C GLU A 429 -17.70 -20.23 15.34
N PRO A 430 -16.96 -20.04 16.45
CA PRO A 430 -17.53 -19.60 17.73
C PRO A 430 -18.18 -18.21 17.65
N LEU A 431 -17.70 -17.33 16.76
CA LEU A 431 -18.22 -15.97 16.61
C LEU A 431 -19.49 -15.94 15.76
N VAL A 432 -19.47 -16.56 14.58
CA VAL A 432 -20.60 -16.48 13.62
C VAL A 432 -21.62 -17.60 13.81
N GLY A 433 -21.22 -18.72 14.42
CA GLY A 433 -22.00 -19.94 14.56
C GLY A 433 -21.95 -20.85 13.32
N THR A 434 -22.09 -22.16 13.56
CA THR A 434 -22.00 -23.23 12.56
C THR A 434 -22.79 -22.98 11.27
N SER A 435 -24.07 -22.58 11.36
CA SER A 435 -24.91 -22.41 10.17
C SER A 435 -24.41 -21.26 9.29
N ARG A 436 -23.97 -20.15 9.88
CA ARG A 436 -23.49 -18.98 9.14
C ARG A 436 -22.13 -19.25 8.52
N LEU A 437 -21.27 -20.04 9.18
CA LEU A 437 -19.98 -20.45 8.62
C LEU A 437 -20.15 -21.30 7.35
N PHE A 438 -21.06 -22.28 7.36
CA PHE A 438 -21.37 -23.08 6.17
C PHE A 438 -21.85 -22.21 5.00
N VAL A 439 -22.84 -21.35 5.26
CA VAL A 439 -23.40 -20.47 4.21
C VAL A 439 -22.34 -19.49 3.72
N ALA A 440 -21.52 -18.94 4.62
CA ALA A 440 -20.42 -18.06 4.28
C ALA A 440 -19.43 -18.74 3.34
N TYR A 441 -18.93 -19.94 3.68
CA TYR A 441 -17.97 -20.67 2.84
C TYR A 441 -18.51 -20.87 1.40
N LEU A 442 -19.78 -21.24 1.28
CA LEU A 442 -20.40 -21.46 -0.03
C LEU A 442 -20.59 -20.15 -0.81
N LEU A 443 -21.12 -19.10 -0.18
CA LEU A 443 -21.39 -17.83 -0.84
C LEU A 443 -20.12 -17.09 -1.23
N THR A 444 -19.12 -17.02 -0.34
CA THR A 444 -17.85 -16.38 -0.67
C THR A 444 -17.05 -17.19 -1.68
N GLY A 445 -17.18 -18.52 -1.69
CA GLY A 445 -16.65 -19.38 -2.75
C GLY A 445 -17.28 -19.10 -4.11
N LEU A 446 -18.61 -18.96 -4.18
CA LEU A 446 -19.31 -18.57 -5.42
C LEU A 446 -18.88 -17.18 -5.90
N CYS A 447 -18.83 -16.18 -5.02
CA CYS A 447 -18.35 -14.84 -5.37
C CYS A 447 -16.89 -14.86 -5.83
N SER A 448 -16.05 -15.66 -5.19
CA SER A 448 -14.65 -15.86 -5.57
C SER A 448 -14.52 -16.43 -6.99
N ALA A 449 -15.25 -17.50 -7.30
CA ALA A 449 -15.33 -18.07 -8.65
C ALA A 449 -15.87 -17.06 -9.67
N GLY A 450 -16.93 -16.32 -9.33
CA GLY A 450 -17.48 -15.27 -10.20
C GLY A 450 -16.48 -14.15 -10.53
N VAL A 451 -15.68 -13.72 -9.56
CA VAL A 451 -14.62 -12.70 -9.79
C VAL A 451 -13.46 -13.29 -10.59
N SER A 452 -13.08 -14.55 -10.34
CA SER A 452 -12.10 -15.27 -11.15
C SER A 452 -12.51 -15.36 -12.62
N LEU A 453 -13.75 -15.82 -12.88
CA LEU A 453 -14.33 -15.88 -14.23
C LEU A 453 -14.41 -14.51 -14.91
N ALA A 454 -14.62 -13.43 -14.15
CA ALA A 454 -14.63 -12.09 -14.71
C ALA A 454 -13.23 -11.59 -15.11
N ALA A 455 -12.18 -12.02 -14.40
CA ALA A 455 -10.81 -11.57 -14.62
C ALA A 455 -10.07 -12.44 -15.65
N HIS A 456 -10.16 -13.76 -15.53
CA HIS A 456 -9.38 -14.74 -16.28
C HIS A 456 -10.23 -15.96 -16.67
N PRO A 457 -11.29 -15.80 -17.50
CA PRO A 457 -12.26 -16.87 -17.78
C PRO A 457 -11.64 -18.13 -18.41
N GLU A 458 -10.50 -18.03 -19.09
CA GLU A 458 -9.83 -19.17 -19.75
C GLU A 458 -8.78 -19.85 -18.87
N THR A 459 -8.58 -19.38 -17.64
CA THR A 459 -7.67 -20.02 -16.69
C THR A 459 -8.43 -21.05 -15.86
N LEU A 460 -7.86 -22.24 -15.73
CA LEU A 460 -8.40 -23.29 -14.88
C LEU A 460 -8.20 -22.91 -13.41
N SER A 461 -9.30 -22.85 -12.64
CA SER A 461 -9.27 -22.51 -11.22
C SER A 461 -9.86 -23.65 -10.37
N ALA A 462 -9.13 -24.06 -9.33
CA ALA A 462 -9.56 -25.10 -8.40
C ALA A 462 -8.87 -24.90 -7.03
N GLY A 463 -9.64 -24.93 -5.96
CA GLY A 463 -9.15 -24.85 -4.59
C GLY A 463 -10.14 -24.18 -3.64
N ALA A 464 -10.13 -24.62 -2.38
CA ALA A 464 -10.92 -24.01 -1.32
C ALA A 464 -10.48 -22.57 -0.96
N SER A 465 -9.32 -22.12 -1.45
CA SER A 465 -8.68 -20.88 -1.01
C SER A 465 -9.54 -19.65 -1.19
N GLY A 466 -10.34 -19.57 -2.26
CA GLY A 466 -11.26 -18.45 -2.48
C GLY A 466 -12.30 -18.30 -1.36
N ALA A 467 -12.96 -19.41 -1.03
CA ALA A 467 -13.91 -19.49 0.07
C ALA A 467 -13.25 -19.17 1.43
N ILE A 468 -12.04 -19.71 1.66
CA ILE A 468 -11.25 -19.48 2.88
C ILE A 468 -10.87 -18.00 3.02
N PHE A 469 -10.43 -17.34 1.95
CA PHE A 469 -10.18 -15.90 1.95
C PHE A 469 -11.45 -15.12 2.29
N GLY A 470 -12.63 -15.58 1.88
CA GLY A 470 -13.89 -15.03 2.34
C GLY A 470 -14.13 -15.20 3.84
N LEU A 471 -13.79 -16.35 4.43
CA LEU A 471 -13.83 -16.50 5.88
C LEU A 471 -12.88 -15.53 6.59
N TYR A 472 -11.66 -15.33 6.05
CA TYR A 472 -10.74 -14.29 6.56
C TYR A 472 -11.31 -12.87 6.40
N GLY A 473 -12.05 -12.58 5.33
CA GLY A 473 -12.75 -11.32 5.14
C GLY A 473 -13.82 -11.08 6.20
N ILE A 474 -14.63 -12.10 6.51
CA ILE A 474 -15.62 -12.04 7.59
C ILE A 474 -14.91 -11.80 8.92
N PHE A 475 -13.85 -12.56 9.19
CA PHE A 475 -13.12 -12.43 10.45
C PHE A 475 -12.47 -11.04 10.59
N LEU A 476 -11.96 -10.47 9.50
CA LEU A 476 -11.48 -9.09 9.46
C LEU A 476 -12.60 -8.09 9.79
N ALA A 477 -13.80 -8.26 9.24
CA ALA A 477 -14.94 -7.43 9.60
C ALA A 477 -15.30 -7.54 11.09
N TYR A 478 -15.24 -8.75 11.67
CA TYR A 478 -15.42 -8.94 13.12
C TYR A 478 -14.32 -8.27 13.93
N LEU A 479 -13.05 -8.35 13.53
CA LEU A 479 -11.97 -7.69 14.25
C LEU A 479 -12.09 -6.16 14.20
N LEU A 480 -12.54 -5.60 13.08
CA LEU A 480 -12.67 -4.15 12.93
C LEU A 480 -13.94 -3.58 13.55
N PHE A 481 -15.07 -4.31 13.50
CA PHE A 481 -16.39 -3.77 13.84
C PHE A 481 -17.14 -4.55 14.93
N HIS A 482 -16.67 -5.73 15.34
CA HIS A 482 -17.21 -6.48 16.47
C HIS A 482 -16.35 -6.30 17.72
N ARG A 483 -16.97 -6.45 18.89
CA ARG A 483 -16.34 -6.12 20.19
C ARG A 483 -15.41 -7.25 20.67
N ILE A 484 -14.28 -7.44 19.98
CA ILE A 484 -13.20 -8.35 20.39
C ILE A 484 -12.20 -7.58 21.29
N GLU A 485 -11.68 -8.25 22.32
CA GLU A 485 -10.75 -7.67 23.30
C GLU A 485 -9.48 -7.08 22.63
N LYS A 486 -9.09 -5.86 23.03
CA LYS A 486 -8.02 -5.08 22.36
C LYS A 486 -6.68 -5.83 22.28
N HIS A 487 -6.32 -6.59 23.31
CA HIS A 487 -5.06 -7.33 23.36
C HIS A 487 -5.03 -8.46 22.32
N GLN A 488 -6.07 -9.30 22.27
CA GLN A 488 -6.20 -10.39 21.28
C GLN A 488 -6.37 -9.83 19.86
N ARG A 489 -7.16 -8.76 19.70
CA ARG A 489 -7.42 -8.13 18.40
C ARG A 489 -6.15 -7.68 17.69
N LYS A 490 -5.19 -7.07 18.39
CA LYS A 490 -3.94 -6.60 17.77
C LYS A 490 -3.10 -7.77 17.24
N SER A 491 -2.99 -8.85 18.00
CA SER A 491 -2.27 -10.07 17.59
C SER A 491 -2.93 -10.73 16.37
N LEU A 492 -4.26 -10.89 16.42
CA LEU A 492 -5.04 -11.51 15.34
C LEU A 492 -5.06 -10.67 14.05
N LEU A 493 -5.15 -9.34 14.16
CA LEU A 493 -5.01 -8.45 13.00
C LEU A 493 -3.63 -8.57 12.35
N TRP A 494 -2.57 -8.71 13.16
CA TRP A 494 -1.22 -8.95 12.64
C TRP A 494 -1.10 -10.31 11.96
N SER A 495 -1.63 -11.40 12.55
CA SER A 495 -1.54 -12.74 11.97
C SER A 495 -2.32 -12.86 10.66
N ILE A 496 -3.53 -12.29 10.60
CA ILE A 496 -4.34 -12.24 9.37
C ILE A 496 -3.70 -11.32 8.34
N GLY A 497 -3.27 -10.13 8.75
CA GLY A 497 -2.62 -9.17 7.87
C GLY A 497 -1.39 -9.78 7.20
N LEU A 498 -0.54 -10.46 7.99
CA LEU A 498 0.60 -11.19 7.47
C LEU A 498 0.17 -12.30 6.51
N PHE A 499 -0.80 -13.14 6.89
CA PHE A 499 -1.29 -14.23 6.04
C PHE A 499 -1.86 -13.74 4.71
N VAL A 500 -2.76 -12.76 4.73
CA VAL A 500 -3.42 -12.20 3.54
C VAL A 500 -2.38 -11.53 2.65
N VAL A 501 -1.52 -10.66 3.20
CA VAL A 501 -0.48 -9.98 2.43
C VAL A 501 0.50 -10.99 1.84
N TYR A 502 0.98 -11.95 2.63
CA TYR A 502 1.91 -12.98 2.16
C TYR A 502 1.32 -13.82 1.02
N ASN A 503 0.08 -14.29 1.15
CA ASN A 503 -0.54 -15.12 0.11
C ASN A 503 -0.85 -14.31 -1.16
N LEU A 504 -1.31 -13.06 -1.05
CA LEU A 504 -1.53 -12.21 -2.22
C LEU A 504 -0.22 -11.85 -2.93
N LEU A 505 0.84 -11.50 -2.17
CA LEU A 505 2.20 -11.26 -2.70
C LEU A 505 2.76 -12.52 -3.37
N ASN A 506 2.55 -13.69 -2.77
CA ASN A 506 2.91 -14.96 -3.40
C ASN A 506 2.16 -15.16 -4.72
N GLY A 507 0.87 -14.81 -4.80
CA GLY A 507 0.14 -14.89 -6.05
C GLY A 507 0.55 -13.87 -7.11
N PHE A 508 1.19 -12.76 -6.71
CA PHE A 508 1.83 -11.83 -7.65
C PHE A 508 3.19 -12.34 -8.17
N THR A 509 3.84 -13.24 -7.44
CA THR A 509 5.21 -13.71 -7.73
C THR A 509 5.26 -15.12 -8.33
N HIS A 510 4.25 -15.96 -8.06
CA HIS A 510 4.19 -17.35 -8.53
C HIS A 510 3.01 -17.54 -9.49
N SER A 511 3.28 -18.09 -10.67
CA SER A 511 2.23 -18.50 -11.61
C SER A 511 1.49 -19.73 -11.07
N GLY A 512 0.15 -19.73 -11.12
CA GLY A 512 -0.71 -20.80 -10.61
C GLY A 512 -1.55 -20.43 -9.38
N ILE A 513 -1.46 -19.18 -8.89
CA ILE A 513 -2.30 -18.65 -7.81
C ILE A 513 -3.28 -17.62 -8.40
N ASP A 514 -4.56 -17.80 -8.10
CA ASP A 514 -5.63 -16.95 -8.58
C ASP A 514 -5.92 -15.81 -7.60
N ASN A 515 -5.21 -14.69 -7.77
CA ASN A 515 -5.41 -13.50 -6.94
C ASN A 515 -6.79 -12.87 -7.13
N ALA A 516 -7.42 -13.02 -8.31
CA ALA A 516 -8.77 -12.51 -8.54
C ALA A 516 -9.79 -13.28 -7.68
N ALA A 517 -9.67 -14.60 -7.63
CA ALA A 517 -10.44 -15.44 -6.70
C ALA A 517 -10.21 -15.03 -5.25
N HIS A 518 -8.95 -14.87 -4.81
CA HIS A 518 -8.64 -14.51 -3.41
C HIS A 518 -9.20 -13.14 -3.02
N ILE A 519 -9.03 -12.13 -3.87
CA ILE A 519 -9.57 -10.79 -3.64
C ILE A 519 -11.10 -10.83 -3.64
N GLY A 520 -11.71 -11.52 -4.61
CA GLY A 520 -13.17 -11.68 -4.69
C GLY A 520 -13.75 -12.36 -3.45
N GLY A 521 -13.09 -13.41 -2.97
CA GLY A 521 -13.40 -14.08 -1.71
C GLY A 521 -13.29 -13.11 -0.53
N LEU A 522 -12.15 -12.46 -0.35
CA LEU A 522 -11.87 -11.54 0.76
C LEU A 522 -12.88 -10.38 0.84
N VAL A 523 -13.17 -9.74 -0.29
CA VAL A 523 -14.10 -8.60 -0.37
C VAL A 523 -15.54 -9.06 -0.12
N SER A 524 -15.99 -10.15 -0.76
CA SER A 524 -17.34 -10.68 -0.54
C SER A 524 -17.54 -11.13 0.92
N GLY A 525 -16.52 -11.76 1.50
CA GLY A 525 -16.48 -12.14 2.90
C GLY A 525 -16.54 -10.94 3.84
N PHE A 526 -15.76 -9.88 3.57
CA PHE A 526 -15.79 -8.66 4.37
C PHE A 526 -17.19 -8.01 4.36
N LEU A 527 -17.81 -7.90 3.19
CA LEU A 527 -19.17 -7.37 3.05
C LEU A 527 -20.22 -8.22 3.77
N LEU A 528 -20.14 -9.55 3.65
CA LEU A 528 -21.02 -10.46 4.39
C LEU A 528 -20.79 -10.36 5.90
N GLY A 529 -19.53 -10.22 6.32
CA GLY A 529 -19.13 -10.01 7.70
C GLY A 529 -19.71 -8.75 8.31
N LEU A 530 -19.75 -7.63 7.58
CA LEU A 530 -20.46 -6.42 8.03
C LEU A 530 -21.95 -6.70 8.30
N GLY A 531 -22.59 -7.48 7.42
CA GLY A 531 -23.97 -7.92 7.61
C GLY A 531 -24.16 -8.80 8.86
N TYR A 532 -23.23 -9.71 9.13
CA TYR A 532 -23.25 -10.55 10.33
C TYR A 532 -22.98 -9.75 11.62
N VAL A 533 -22.01 -8.82 11.60
CA VAL A 533 -21.76 -7.92 12.73
C VAL A 533 -23.01 -7.09 13.04
N GLN A 534 -23.66 -6.54 12.03
CA GLN A 534 -24.91 -5.80 12.19
C GLN A 534 -26.04 -6.68 12.71
N ALA A 535 -26.12 -7.94 12.26
CA ALA A 535 -27.09 -8.91 12.74
C ALA A 535 -26.88 -9.22 14.23
N ASP A 536 -25.64 -9.35 14.69
CA ASP A 536 -25.33 -9.66 16.08
C ASP A 536 -25.60 -8.48 17.02
N GLN A 537 -25.54 -7.25 16.52
CA GLN A 537 -25.95 -6.04 17.26
C GLN A 537 -27.47 -5.94 17.44
N LEU A 538 -28.26 -6.57 16.57
CA LEU A 538 -29.71 -6.46 16.54
C LEU A 538 -30.36 -7.72 17.11
N GLN A 539 -30.60 -7.77 18.42
CA GLN A 539 -31.14 -8.96 19.12
C GLN A 539 -32.37 -9.60 18.44
N ASP A 540 -33.49 -8.89 18.34
CA ASP A 540 -34.76 -9.46 17.82
C ASP A 540 -34.80 -9.65 16.30
N ARG A 541 -33.97 -8.90 15.55
CA ARG A 541 -33.97 -8.89 14.07
C ARG A 541 -32.74 -9.53 13.45
N GLY A 542 -31.78 -9.99 14.24
CA GLY A 542 -30.46 -10.42 13.78
C GLY A 542 -30.52 -11.55 12.76
N LYS A 543 -31.40 -12.53 12.94
CA LYS A 543 -31.59 -13.61 11.95
C LYS A 543 -32.04 -13.08 10.60
N SER A 544 -33.02 -12.18 10.57
CA SER A 544 -33.52 -11.60 9.32
C SER A 544 -32.47 -10.74 8.62
N VAL A 545 -31.67 -9.99 9.37
CA VAL A 545 -30.57 -9.17 8.83
C VAL A 545 -29.47 -10.05 8.23
N ALA A 546 -29.06 -11.11 8.93
CA ALA A 546 -28.08 -12.06 8.39
C ALA A 546 -28.58 -12.72 7.09
N ARG A 547 -29.84 -13.17 7.06
CA ARG A 547 -30.45 -13.74 5.84
C ARG A 547 -30.57 -12.73 4.71
N ALA A 548 -30.87 -11.47 5.02
CA ALA A 548 -30.88 -10.41 4.02
C ALA A 548 -29.49 -10.16 3.43
N ALA A 549 -28.44 -10.15 4.26
CA ALA A 549 -27.06 -10.01 3.79
C ALA A 549 -26.63 -11.19 2.91
N GLU A 550 -26.93 -12.43 3.34
CA GLU A 550 -26.71 -13.64 2.55
C GLU A 550 -27.44 -13.57 1.18
N GLY A 551 -28.72 -13.16 1.19
CA GLY A 551 -29.53 -13.02 -0.01
C GLY A 551 -29.04 -11.92 -0.96
N LEU A 552 -28.58 -10.79 -0.43
CA LEU A 552 -27.99 -9.71 -1.21
C LEU A 552 -26.69 -10.15 -1.89
N LEU A 553 -25.83 -10.88 -1.17
CA LEU A 553 -24.59 -11.39 -1.74
C LEU A 553 -24.85 -12.43 -2.83
N LEU A 554 -25.81 -13.34 -2.60
CA LEU A 554 -26.24 -14.30 -3.61
C LEU A 554 -26.81 -13.60 -4.85
N ALA A 555 -27.65 -12.57 -4.67
CA ALA A 555 -28.21 -11.80 -5.76
C ALA A 555 -27.12 -11.06 -6.56
N ALA A 556 -26.10 -10.53 -5.87
CA ALA A 556 -24.95 -9.91 -6.52
C ALA A 556 -24.15 -10.92 -7.35
N PHE A 557 -23.89 -12.12 -6.81
CA PHE A 557 -23.27 -13.20 -7.57
C PHE A 557 -24.10 -13.61 -8.80
N VAL A 558 -25.40 -13.85 -8.63
CA VAL A 558 -26.29 -14.21 -9.75
C VAL A 558 -26.31 -13.11 -10.81
N GLY A 559 -26.38 -11.85 -10.41
CA GLY A 559 -26.30 -10.70 -11.32
C GLY A 559 -24.99 -10.67 -12.11
N LEU A 560 -23.85 -10.83 -11.43
CA LEU A 560 -22.54 -10.92 -12.07
C LEU A 560 -22.47 -12.11 -13.04
N PHE A 561 -22.87 -13.30 -12.59
CA PHE A 561 -22.84 -14.52 -13.38
C PHE A 561 -23.70 -14.41 -14.63
N MET A 562 -24.90 -13.83 -14.54
CA MET A 562 -25.76 -13.58 -15.70
C MET A 562 -25.13 -12.60 -16.71
N VAL A 563 -24.41 -11.58 -16.23
CA VAL A 563 -23.65 -10.68 -17.10
C VAL A 563 -22.51 -11.42 -17.81
N LEU A 564 -21.79 -12.29 -17.09
CA LEU A 564 -20.70 -13.09 -17.67
C LEU A 564 -21.23 -14.08 -18.72
N VAL A 565 -22.32 -14.80 -18.43
CA VAL A 565 -22.98 -15.70 -19.39
C VAL A 565 -23.44 -14.92 -20.64
N ARG A 566 -23.98 -13.72 -20.48
CA ARG A 566 -24.42 -12.89 -21.61
C ARG A 566 -23.25 -12.37 -22.45
N LYS A 567 -22.10 -12.11 -21.82
CA LYS A 567 -20.88 -11.61 -22.48
C LYS A 567 -19.94 -12.72 -22.93
N ALA A 568 -20.26 -13.98 -22.67
CA ALA A 568 -19.43 -15.11 -23.04
C ALA A 568 -19.15 -15.09 -24.56
N PRO A 569 -17.87 -15.20 -24.98
CA PRO A 569 -17.49 -15.31 -26.37
C PRO A 569 -18.23 -16.44 -27.11
N ALA A 570 -18.45 -16.27 -28.42
CA ALA A 570 -19.26 -17.21 -29.21
C ALA A 570 -18.59 -18.58 -29.35
N ASP A 571 -17.27 -18.58 -29.49
CA ASP A 571 -16.35 -19.72 -29.53
C ASP A 571 -16.39 -20.59 -28.26
N TYR A 572 -16.86 -20.06 -27.11
CA TYR A 572 -17.04 -20.89 -25.91
C TYR A 572 -18.07 -21.99 -26.13
N ARG A 573 -19.05 -21.77 -27.02
CA ARG A 573 -20.02 -22.81 -27.40
C ARG A 573 -19.37 -23.90 -28.24
N ASP A 574 -18.41 -23.54 -29.07
CA ASP A 574 -17.67 -24.50 -29.88
C ASP A 574 -16.76 -25.34 -28.99
N ILE A 575 -16.04 -24.72 -28.04
CA ILE A 575 -15.25 -25.43 -27.02
C ILE A 575 -16.13 -26.37 -26.19
N LYS A 576 -17.32 -25.93 -25.80
CA LYS A 576 -18.30 -26.76 -25.09
C LYS A 576 -18.78 -27.94 -25.94
N ALA A 577 -19.02 -27.74 -27.23
CA ALA A 577 -19.38 -28.83 -28.13
C ALA A 577 -18.25 -29.86 -28.28
N LEU A 578 -16.99 -29.42 -28.38
CA LEU A 578 -15.80 -30.29 -28.39
C LEU A 578 -15.63 -31.06 -27.08
N TRP A 579 -15.97 -30.44 -25.95
CA TRP A 579 -16.00 -31.09 -24.65
C TRP A 579 -17.10 -32.16 -24.58
N ASP A 580 -18.31 -31.85 -25.06
CA ASP A 580 -19.45 -32.77 -25.05
C ASP A 580 -19.27 -33.94 -26.03
N SER A 581 -18.55 -33.75 -27.14
CA SER A 581 -18.23 -34.82 -28.09
C SER A 581 -17.09 -35.74 -27.61
N GLY A 582 -16.31 -35.30 -26.61
CA GLY A 582 -15.09 -35.98 -26.15
C GLY A 582 -13.88 -35.74 -27.04
N GLU A 583 -14.01 -34.94 -28.12
CA GLU A 583 -12.88 -34.58 -29.01
C GLU A 583 -11.82 -33.78 -28.25
N LEU A 584 -12.24 -32.86 -27.36
CA LEU A 584 -11.29 -32.09 -26.53
C LEU A 584 -10.45 -33.01 -25.62
N GLU A 585 -11.01 -34.13 -25.17
CA GLU A 585 -10.27 -35.09 -24.36
C GLU A 585 -9.22 -35.82 -25.21
N GLN A 586 -9.59 -36.22 -26.43
CA GLN A 586 -8.69 -36.88 -27.39
C GLN A 586 -7.49 -35.99 -27.75
N TYR A 587 -7.72 -34.69 -28.02
CA TYR A 587 -6.65 -33.72 -28.30
C TYR A 587 -5.61 -33.59 -27.17
N VAL A 588 -5.98 -33.88 -25.92
CA VAL A 588 -5.10 -33.75 -24.74
C VAL A 588 -4.49 -35.08 -24.32
N THR A 589 -5.17 -36.21 -24.55
CA THR A 589 -4.68 -37.55 -24.22
C THR A 589 -3.84 -38.19 -25.30
N ASP A 590 -3.97 -37.75 -26.55
CA ASP A 590 -2.97 -38.06 -27.55
C ASP A 590 -1.68 -37.36 -27.11
N GLU A 591 -0.72 -38.12 -26.57
CA GLU A 591 0.69 -37.72 -26.70
C GLU A 591 0.84 -37.21 -28.13
N PRO A 592 1.55 -36.09 -28.40
CA PRO A 592 1.84 -35.75 -29.77
C PRO A 592 2.45 -37.02 -30.34
N THR A 593 1.72 -37.68 -31.24
CA THR A 593 2.29 -38.73 -32.05
C THR A 593 3.61 -38.14 -32.45
N THR A 594 4.69 -38.86 -32.16
CA THR A 594 5.89 -38.73 -32.98
C THR A 594 5.33 -38.86 -34.38
N ILE A 595 5.03 -37.72 -35.01
CA ILE A 595 4.82 -37.64 -36.42
C ILE A 595 6.23 -37.96 -36.85
N GLU A 596 6.46 -39.25 -37.11
CA GLU A 596 7.61 -39.72 -37.86
C GLU A 596 7.80 -38.67 -38.94
N SER A 597 9.01 -38.11 -38.98
CA SER A 597 9.42 -37.12 -39.95
C SER A 597 9.09 -37.61 -41.36
N THR A 598 7.87 -37.39 -41.81
CA THR A 598 7.51 -37.41 -43.21
C THR A 598 8.08 -36.11 -43.71
N GLU A 599 9.12 -36.19 -44.53
CA GLU A 599 9.66 -35.09 -45.33
C GLU A 599 8.50 -34.25 -45.88
N GLY A 600 8.14 -33.17 -45.17
CA GLY A 600 6.84 -32.54 -45.31
C GLY A 600 6.83 -31.54 -46.45
N GLU A 601 5.73 -31.50 -47.20
CA GLU A 601 5.47 -30.48 -48.21
C GLU A 601 5.59 -29.07 -47.58
N TRP A 602 6.28 -28.16 -48.28
CA TRP A 602 6.44 -26.76 -47.91
C TRP A 602 5.37 -25.93 -48.61
N THR A 603 4.76 -25.01 -47.88
CA THR A 603 3.84 -24.01 -48.45
C THR A 603 4.49 -22.64 -48.45
N GLU A 604 4.08 -21.78 -49.38
CA GLU A 604 4.56 -20.40 -49.51
C GLU A 604 3.49 -19.42 -49.01
N TYR A 605 3.92 -18.44 -48.23
CA TYR A 605 3.12 -17.29 -47.84
C TYR A 605 3.69 -16.03 -48.47
N THR A 606 2.82 -15.24 -49.09
CA THR A 606 3.18 -14.01 -49.78
C THR A 606 2.21 -12.90 -49.42
N ARG A 607 2.75 -11.73 -49.06
CA ARG A 607 2.02 -10.52 -48.73
C ARG A 607 2.50 -9.37 -49.60
N LYS A 608 1.58 -8.75 -50.33
CA LYS A 608 1.89 -7.71 -51.33
C LYS A 608 2.37 -6.39 -50.74
N GLU A 609 1.89 -6.03 -49.56
CA GLU A 609 2.30 -4.84 -48.82
C GLU A 609 2.66 -5.30 -47.40
N PRO A 610 3.95 -5.25 -47.01
CA PRO A 610 5.07 -4.48 -47.57
C PRO A 610 5.94 -5.20 -48.64
N GLY A 611 5.47 -6.27 -49.28
CA GLY A 611 6.28 -7.03 -50.24
C GLY A 611 7.13 -8.09 -49.52
N PHE A 612 6.47 -9.08 -48.93
CA PHE A 612 7.09 -10.10 -48.10
C PHE A 612 6.69 -11.50 -48.57
N SER A 613 7.62 -12.44 -48.66
CA SER A 613 7.30 -13.85 -48.77
C SER A 613 8.21 -14.74 -47.92
N CYS A 614 7.70 -15.91 -47.53
CA CYS A 614 8.48 -16.97 -46.90
C CYS A 614 7.83 -18.33 -47.16
N SER A 615 8.61 -19.40 -47.01
CA SER A 615 8.13 -20.77 -47.07
C SER A 615 8.20 -21.42 -45.69
N TYR A 616 7.24 -22.27 -45.36
CA TYR A 616 7.25 -23.03 -44.11
C TYR A 616 6.63 -24.42 -44.30
N PRO A 617 6.99 -25.42 -43.46
CA PRO A 617 6.42 -26.75 -43.56
C PRO A 617 4.92 -26.74 -43.24
N THR A 618 4.13 -27.51 -43.99
CA THR A 618 2.66 -27.58 -43.87
C THR A 618 2.14 -28.02 -42.50
N TYR A 619 2.98 -28.66 -41.68
CA TYR A 619 2.64 -29.05 -40.30
C TYR A 619 2.89 -27.93 -39.26
N TRP A 620 3.34 -26.75 -39.67
CA TRP A 620 3.34 -25.55 -38.84
C TRP A 620 2.05 -24.75 -39.04
N HIS A 621 1.38 -24.39 -37.95
CA HIS A 621 0.15 -23.60 -38.01
C HIS A 621 0.47 -22.12 -38.23
N ALA A 622 -0.08 -21.54 -39.29
CA ALA A 622 0.10 -20.13 -39.63
C ALA A 622 -1.03 -19.24 -39.12
N GLN A 623 -0.68 -18.13 -38.50
CA GLN A 623 -1.59 -17.07 -38.08
C GLN A 623 -1.13 -15.73 -38.68
N GLU A 624 -1.94 -15.18 -39.58
CA GLU A 624 -1.69 -13.88 -40.21
C GLU A 624 -2.07 -12.74 -39.26
N GLY A 625 -1.28 -11.65 -39.26
CA GLY A 625 -1.64 -10.44 -38.52
C GLY A 625 -2.54 -9.51 -39.32
N GLU A 626 -3.06 -8.47 -38.66
CA GLU A 626 -4.09 -7.57 -39.20
C GLU A 626 -3.73 -6.95 -40.58
N ASN A 627 -4.76 -6.61 -41.36
CA ASN A 627 -4.63 -6.12 -42.74
C ASN A 627 -4.05 -4.70 -42.87
N ASN A 628 -3.63 -4.06 -41.78
CA ASN A 628 -3.07 -2.71 -41.79
C ASN A 628 -1.64 -2.61 -42.33
N GLY A 629 -0.95 -3.75 -42.55
CA GLY A 629 0.37 -3.78 -43.17
C GLY A 629 1.53 -3.45 -42.23
N GLU A 630 1.27 -3.16 -40.95
CA GLU A 630 2.26 -2.87 -39.90
C GLU A 630 2.00 -3.73 -38.67
N GLY A 631 3.07 -4.14 -37.98
CA GLY A 631 3.02 -5.06 -36.84
C GLY A 631 3.35 -6.49 -37.25
N GLN A 632 2.59 -7.47 -36.76
CA GLN A 632 2.81 -8.87 -37.04
C GLN A 632 2.39 -9.20 -38.48
N LEU A 633 3.29 -9.73 -39.29
CA LEU A 633 2.99 -10.20 -40.65
C LEU A 633 2.53 -11.65 -40.65
N LEU A 634 3.24 -12.50 -39.91
CA LEU A 634 2.98 -13.94 -39.84
C LEU A 634 3.53 -14.51 -38.53
N LEU A 635 2.72 -15.31 -37.84
CA LEU A 635 3.14 -16.14 -36.71
C LEU A 635 2.96 -17.61 -37.08
N LEU A 636 4.04 -18.37 -37.04
CA LEU A 636 4.03 -19.82 -37.21
C LEU A 636 4.16 -20.48 -35.85
N VAL A 637 3.31 -21.47 -35.57
CA VAL A 637 3.26 -22.19 -34.30
C VAL A 637 3.32 -23.70 -34.56
N ASN A 638 4.18 -24.40 -33.83
CA ASN A 638 4.23 -25.85 -33.80
C ASN A 638 4.52 -26.32 -32.37
N GLY A 639 3.48 -26.75 -31.65
CA GLY A 639 3.56 -27.03 -30.21
C GLY A 639 3.99 -25.79 -29.42
N TYR A 640 5.09 -25.90 -28.65
CA TYR A 640 5.69 -24.79 -27.90
C TYR A 640 6.65 -23.93 -28.75
N ASN A 641 6.82 -24.24 -30.03
CA ASN A 641 7.78 -23.57 -30.91
C ASN A 641 7.09 -22.50 -31.73
N THR A 642 7.71 -21.31 -31.84
CA THR A 642 7.13 -20.18 -32.57
C THR A 642 8.14 -19.47 -33.46
N VAL A 643 7.70 -19.03 -34.63
CA VAL A 643 8.42 -18.07 -35.50
C VAL A 643 7.48 -16.89 -35.76
N ASN A 644 7.82 -15.72 -35.22
CA ASN A 644 7.06 -14.49 -35.41
C ASN A 644 7.83 -13.55 -36.34
N ILE A 645 7.18 -13.09 -37.40
CA ILE A 645 7.73 -12.17 -38.38
C ILE A 645 6.92 -10.88 -38.35
N SER A 646 7.60 -9.77 -38.13
CA SER A 646 7.00 -8.44 -37.98
C SER A 646 7.64 -7.41 -38.90
N TYR A 647 6.85 -6.41 -39.28
CA TYR A 647 7.27 -5.26 -40.07
C TYR A 647 6.78 -3.96 -39.44
N ALA A 648 7.57 -2.90 -39.56
CA ALA A 648 7.17 -1.55 -39.20
C ALA A 648 7.76 -0.54 -40.17
N LYS A 649 7.03 0.55 -40.40
CA LYS A 649 7.50 1.74 -41.10
C LYS A 649 7.62 2.89 -40.11
N PHE A 650 8.74 3.60 -40.14
CA PHE A 650 9.07 4.63 -39.15
C PHE A 650 8.83 6.03 -39.69
N GLU A 651 8.44 6.94 -38.81
CA GLU A 651 8.19 8.34 -39.19
C GLU A 651 9.50 9.13 -39.32
N SER A 652 10.60 8.65 -38.73
CA SER A 652 11.90 9.31 -38.76
C SER A 652 13.08 8.35 -38.59
N GLU A 653 14.25 8.73 -39.11
CA GLU A 653 15.51 7.98 -38.91
C GLU A 653 15.84 7.84 -37.41
N LYS A 654 15.52 8.85 -36.61
CA LYS A 654 15.75 8.83 -35.16
C LYS A 654 14.99 7.71 -34.45
N GLU A 655 13.73 7.47 -34.83
CA GLU A 655 12.90 6.42 -34.26
C GLU A 655 13.45 5.02 -34.61
N LEU A 656 13.91 4.88 -35.85
CA LEU A 656 14.57 3.66 -36.34
C LEU A 656 15.90 3.40 -35.62
N GLU A 657 16.71 4.43 -35.39
CA GLU A 657 17.96 4.33 -34.63
C GLU A 657 17.73 3.96 -33.16
N GLU A 658 16.72 4.56 -32.51
CA GLU A 658 16.32 4.20 -31.14
C GLU A 658 15.96 2.71 -31.04
N LEU A 659 15.29 2.14 -32.05
CA LEU A 659 14.96 0.71 -32.06
C LEU A 659 16.17 -0.19 -32.39
N ASP A 660 17.05 0.22 -33.31
CA ASP A 660 18.29 -0.53 -33.64
C ASP A 660 19.22 -0.65 -32.42
N GLU A 661 19.24 0.35 -31.53
CA GLU A 661 20.00 0.33 -30.27
C GLU A 661 19.36 -0.55 -29.19
N VAL A 662 18.02 -0.64 -29.15
CA VAL A 662 17.29 -1.38 -28.12
C VAL A 662 17.26 -2.89 -28.37
N ILE A 663 17.20 -3.33 -29.63
CA ILE A 663 17.07 -4.77 -29.94
C ILE A 663 18.22 -5.61 -29.37
N PRO A 664 19.51 -5.22 -29.48
CA PRO A 664 20.61 -5.96 -28.85
C PRO A 664 20.50 -6.07 -27.33
N LEU A 665 19.84 -5.11 -26.66
CA LEU A 665 19.62 -5.14 -25.21
C LEU A 665 18.58 -6.19 -24.78
N SER A 666 17.77 -6.72 -25.72
CA SER A 666 16.81 -7.80 -25.46
C SER A 666 17.47 -9.16 -25.25
N VAL A 667 18.69 -9.34 -25.78
CA VAL A 667 19.52 -10.55 -25.66
C VAL A 667 20.89 -10.18 -25.07
N PRO A 668 20.95 -9.82 -23.77
CA PRO A 668 22.21 -9.52 -23.10
C PRO A 668 23.19 -10.70 -23.25
N GLU A 669 24.47 -10.36 -23.42
CA GLU A 669 25.61 -11.29 -23.51
C GLU A 669 25.89 -11.93 -24.89
N CYS A 670 25.12 -11.61 -25.94
CA CYS A 670 25.41 -12.06 -27.31
C CYS A 670 25.66 -10.86 -28.25
N PRO A 671 26.86 -10.69 -28.84
CA PRO A 671 27.06 -9.68 -29.88
C PRO A 671 26.24 -10.05 -31.13
N PRO A 672 25.65 -9.06 -31.84
CA PRO A 672 24.92 -9.32 -33.07
C PRO A 672 25.87 -9.80 -34.19
N GLU A 673 25.49 -10.87 -34.86
CA GLU A 673 26.16 -11.41 -36.05
C GLU A 673 25.45 -10.92 -37.31
N THR A 674 26.19 -10.51 -38.34
CA THR A 674 25.60 -10.17 -39.64
C THR A 674 25.33 -11.43 -40.45
N ILE A 675 24.07 -11.66 -40.82
CA ILE A 675 23.63 -12.73 -41.72
C ILE A 675 22.98 -12.15 -42.98
N ARG A 676 22.88 -12.97 -44.04
CA ARG A 676 22.19 -12.60 -45.28
C ARG A 676 20.93 -13.43 -45.48
N ILE A 677 19.80 -12.76 -45.63
CA ILE A 677 18.48 -13.34 -45.87
C ILE A 677 17.89 -12.67 -47.11
N GLY A 678 17.48 -13.45 -48.11
CA GLY A 678 16.89 -12.90 -49.34
C GLY A 678 17.79 -11.90 -50.09
N GLY A 679 19.11 -11.96 -49.92
CA GLY A 679 20.07 -11.00 -50.49
C GLY A 679 20.26 -9.69 -49.72
N LYS A 680 19.57 -9.52 -48.58
CA LYS A 680 19.67 -8.36 -47.68
C LYS A 680 20.42 -8.74 -46.41
N GLU A 681 21.07 -7.76 -45.78
CA GLU A 681 21.81 -7.95 -44.52
C GLU A 681 20.89 -7.76 -43.31
N PHE A 682 20.93 -8.73 -42.39
CA PHE A 682 20.22 -8.77 -41.12
C PHE A 682 21.24 -8.93 -39.99
N LYS A 683 20.94 -8.37 -38.82
CA LYS A 683 21.64 -8.64 -37.57
C LYS A 683 20.93 -9.80 -36.86
N ARG A 684 21.67 -10.81 -36.42
CA ARG A 684 21.19 -12.00 -35.71
C ARG A 684 21.76 -12.06 -34.29
N LEU A 685 20.90 -12.33 -33.32
CA LEU A 685 21.22 -12.59 -31.93
C LEU A 685 20.65 -13.97 -31.58
N THR A 686 21.44 -14.85 -30.95
CA THR A 686 20.97 -16.19 -30.57
C THR A 686 21.39 -16.52 -29.14
N THR A 687 20.45 -17.00 -28.32
CA THR A 687 20.74 -17.46 -26.96
C THR A 687 19.87 -18.67 -26.61
N ARG A 688 20.24 -19.40 -25.55
CA ARG A 688 19.38 -20.42 -24.94
C ARG A 688 18.98 -19.98 -23.55
N ARG A 689 17.70 -20.09 -23.25
CA ARG A 689 17.13 -19.72 -21.95
C ARG A 689 16.11 -20.74 -21.51
N ASP A 690 16.02 -20.90 -20.20
CA ASP A 690 15.04 -21.73 -19.55
C ASP A 690 13.77 -20.91 -19.31
N TYR A 691 12.67 -21.37 -19.88
CA TYR A 691 11.36 -20.74 -19.78
C TYR A 691 10.42 -21.60 -18.95
N PRO A 692 9.88 -21.08 -17.84
CA PRO A 692 8.86 -21.80 -17.09
C PRO A 692 7.54 -21.81 -17.89
N VAL A 693 7.00 -23.00 -18.14
CA VAL A 693 5.75 -23.21 -18.88
C VAL A 693 4.77 -23.97 -18.01
N ALA A 694 3.59 -23.36 -17.82
CA ALA A 694 2.54 -23.92 -16.98
C ALA A 694 2.11 -25.30 -17.50
N GLY A 695 2.15 -26.31 -16.64
CA GLY A 695 1.78 -27.70 -16.96
C GLY A 695 2.91 -28.59 -17.47
N VAL A 696 4.06 -28.05 -17.87
CA VAL A 696 5.21 -28.82 -18.43
C VAL A 696 6.49 -28.70 -17.58
N GLY A 697 6.60 -27.65 -16.77
CA GLY A 697 7.79 -27.37 -15.97
C GLY A 697 8.66 -26.30 -16.61
N THR A 698 9.94 -26.58 -16.86
CA THR A 698 10.88 -25.63 -17.48
C THR A 698 11.30 -26.13 -18.84
N LEU A 699 11.03 -25.35 -19.89
CA LEU A 699 11.43 -25.62 -21.27
C LEU A 699 12.70 -24.85 -21.60
N ASN A 700 13.77 -25.56 -21.97
CA ASN A 700 14.97 -24.93 -22.52
C ASN A 700 14.69 -24.53 -23.98
N MET A 701 14.60 -23.23 -24.24
CA MET A 701 14.33 -22.73 -25.59
C MET A 701 15.53 -21.99 -26.15
N LYS A 702 15.81 -22.23 -27.42
CA LYS A 702 16.68 -21.42 -28.26
C LYS A 702 15.89 -20.23 -28.78
N GLN A 703 16.28 -19.05 -28.32
CA GLN A 703 15.75 -17.78 -28.79
C GLN A 703 16.68 -17.21 -29.86
N THR A 704 16.14 -16.90 -31.02
CA THR A 704 16.87 -16.22 -32.10
C THR A 704 16.10 -14.97 -32.51
N VAL A 705 16.77 -13.83 -32.55
CA VAL A 705 16.23 -12.56 -33.08
C VAL A 705 17.05 -12.19 -34.30
N ALA A 706 16.42 -12.13 -35.47
CA ALA A 706 17.03 -11.67 -36.71
C ALA A 706 16.29 -10.42 -37.19
N TYR A 707 16.98 -9.32 -37.40
CA TYR A 707 16.34 -8.05 -37.74
C TYR A 707 17.13 -7.20 -38.72
N ARG A 708 16.43 -6.39 -39.49
CA ARG A 708 16.98 -5.44 -40.47
C ARG A 708 16.28 -4.11 -40.29
N MET A 709 17.06 -3.04 -40.22
CA MET A 709 16.58 -1.66 -40.22
C MET A 709 17.18 -0.94 -41.43
N ASP A 710 16.32 -0.46 -42.33
CA ASP A 710 16.72 0.22 -43.56
C ASP A 710 16.52 1.72 -43.42
N ARG A 711 17.63 2.47 -43.39
CA ARG A 711 17.63 3.92 -43.18
C ARG A 711 17.07 4.68 -44.38
N ASP A 712 17.19 4.12 -45.58
CA ASP A 712 16.78 4.80 -46.80
C ASP A 712 15.27 4.71 -47.02
N SER A 713 14.65 3.57 -46.68
CA SER A 713 13.19 3.37 -46.78
C SER A 713 12.43 3.64 -45.47
N LEU A 714 13.14 3.81 -44.35
CA LEU A 714 12.58 3.89 -42.99
C LEU A 714 11.72 2.66 -42.64
N GLU A 715 12.21 1.48 -42.99
CA GLU A 715 11.50 0.22 -42.77
C GLU A 715 12.30 -0.73 -41.87
N GLY A 716 11.58 -1.47 -41.04
CA GLY A 716 12.14 -2.46 -40.13
C GLY A 716 11.47 -3.81 -40.31
N PHE A 717 12.28 -4.86 -40.39
CA PHE A 717 11.84 -6.25 -40.35
C PHE A 717 12.46 -6.94 -39.15
N ILE A 718 11.65 -7.62 -38.35
CA ILE A 718 12.10 -8.34 -37.15
C ILE A 718 11.50 -9.74 -37.17
N VAL A 719 12.36 -10.75 -37.03
CA VAL A 719 12.01 -12.16 -36.92
C VAL A 719 12.44 -12.65 -35.55
N VAL A 720 11.50 -13.19 -34.78
CA VAL A 720 11.73 -13.75 -33.45
C VAL A 720 11.35 -15.22 -33.47
N MET A 721 12.33 -16.08 -33.21
CA MET A 721 12.16 -17.54 -33.16
C MET A 721 12.38 -18.04 -31.74
N MET A 722 11.46 -18.87 -31.24
CA MET A 722 11.52 -19.50 -29.93
C MET A 722 11.35 -21.00 -30.13
N ILE A 723 12.44 -21.76 -30.06
CA ILE A 723 12.44 -23.18 -30.41
C ILE A 723 12.90 -24.01 -29.22
N SER A 724 12.01 -24.84 -28.68
CA SER A 724 12.27 -25.82 -27.61
C SER A 724 12.72 -27.17 -28.15
N ASP A 725 12.23 -27.57 -29.32
CA ASP A 725 12.54 -28.86 -29.94
C ASP A 725 13.76 -28.76 -30.85
N LYS A 726 14.78 -29.58 -30.60
CA LYS A 726 16.01 -29.59 -31.40
C LYS A 726 15.79 -30.03 -32.84
N GLU A 727 14.80 -30.87 -33.11
CA GLU A 727 14.51 -31.36 -34.46
C GLU A 727 13.92 -30.24 -35.33
N LEU A 728 13.10 -29.36 -34.71
CA LEU A 728 12.46 -28.21 -35.36
C LEU A 728 13.38 -26.99 -35.52
N GLU A 729 14.59 -26.99 -34.93
CA GLU A 729 15.56 -25.91 -35.14
C GLU A 729 16.01 -25.81 -36.60
N LYS A 730 16.06 -26.96 -37.30
CA LYS A 730 16.40 -26.99 -38.72
C LYS A 730 15.31 -26.34 -39.56
N ASP A 731 14.04 -26.60 -39.23
CA ASP A 731 12.91 -26.00 -39.93
C ASP A 731 12.87 -24.50 -39.70
N ALA A 732 13.07 -24.05 -38.45
CA ALA A 732 13.11 -22.63 -38.12
C ALA A 732 14.20 -21.88 -38.91
N GLU A 733 15.39 -22.48 -39.08
CA GLU A 733 16.43 -21.89 -39.93
C GLU A 733 16.07 -21.91 -41.43
N LEU A 734 15.47 -22.98 -41.91
CA LEU A 734 15.01 -23.04 -43.31
C LEU A 734 13.90 -22.00 -43.59
N ILE A 735 12.98 -21.79 -42.64
CA ILE A 735 11.98 -20.72 -42.69
C ILE A 735 12.69 -19.36 -42.74
N LEU A 736 13.65 -19.10 -41.84
CA LEU A 736 14.39 -17.84 -41.82
C LEU A 736 15.12 -17.59 -43.15
N GLN A 737 15.73 -18.62 -43.74
CA GLN A 737 16.46 -18.52 -45.02
C GLN A 737 15.54 -18.35 -46.23
N SER A 738 14.30 -18.81 -46.13
CA SER A 738 13.29 -18.68 -47.20
C SER A 738 12.73 -17.26 -47.32
N ILE A 739 12.91 -16.42 -46.29
CA ILE A 739 12.37 -15.07 -46.26
C ILE A 739 12.91 -14.23 -47.42
N ARG A 740 11.98 -13.61 -48.16
CA ARG A 740 12.26 -12.61 -49.18
C ARG A 740 11.49 -11.34 -48.84
N VAL A 741 12.19 -10.22 -48.96
CA VAL A 741 11.64 -8.88 -48.82
C VAL A 741 11.86 -8.18 -50.15
N GLU A 742 10.77 -7.95 -50.88
CA GLU A 742 10.72 -7.20 -52.13
C GLU A 742 10.63 -5.69 -51.81
N GLN A 743 11.09 -4.85 -52.74
CA GLN A 743 11.01 -3.38 -52.64
C GLN A 743 9.83 -2.85 -53.44
#